data_AF-A0A8C7LX49-F1
#
_entry.id   AF-A0A8C7LX49-F1
#
_cell.length_a   1.000
_cell.length_b   1.000
_cell.length_c   1.000
_cell.angle_alpha   90.00
_cell.angle_beta   90.00
_cell.angle_gamma   90.00
#
_symmetry.space_group_name_H-M   'P 1'
#
loop_
_entity.id
_entity.type
_entity.pdbx_description
1 polymer ?
#
loop_
_entity_poly.entity_id
_entity_poly.type
_entity_poly.pdbx_seq_one_letter_code
_entity_poly.pdbx_strand_id
1 'polypeptide(L)'
;MMGTVSGRSFQRTPSLRRKWRKRYGGLDGNKLLEPNKEEDMRENYLMTEAHEERNPLPVKGAESQDTASSGNVPCPMPRNSFQSQSQRPVNLVSPGSTGLPSLVSNGALKPPLPQAEQERPVTTSPQPWLSVGRTETTQGHSKRRAAADVLFDSFASDGRVGMNQFFETVWSSGLHRSDPRIKDCYFHMRKLQDEDGTVDRNTFQRCVTGFVSLILKALQGRFVIPDFSTFTDETQKLFMKCKQLSSVKQEKDSRDSAKWGVSVCTVDGQRLSLGDWAESCVLGEVSWPLVYGIAIDQLGVDNVHRYVGVEEFSKYDSPFTLTKQGVPHSPLIETGAIITTSLLQLAASLGAEEEEKYESVLNAVKRLCNKEHANLNCTSYQSLRKDSIRLHALSFYLQEKKCFPETVDINATLDLMLQCASTEVTCESGAAMAASLANGGLCPLSGDQVLSPSATKSMLSMMQVAGMNDYSRIFNFKTSAPAKSSKSGVMLAVVPGVLGLLCWSPDLDSFGNCWKAVHFCEELISTFQLHSFDIRTPFRQVLTYRQWKAESEGYQIMNILLAAFKGDIQSLRRYFLSGADVNAVDYDGRSALHVAASEGHSEVIRFLVENTGTNYSLKDRWGNTPMQEAMRHSHGPAAQLLKKYEEQPVTL
;
A
#
# COMPACT_ATOMS: atom_id res chain seq x y z
N MET A 1 28.27 49.32 -25.32
CA MET A 1 29.49 48.88 -26.04
C MET A 1 29.86 47.48 -25.58
N MET A 2 30.73 46.76 -26.31
CA MET A 2 31.16 45.40 -25.95
C MET A 2 31.94 45.36 -24.63
N GLY A 3 31.87 44.24 -23.92
CA GLY A 3 32.62 44.00 -22.68
C GLY A 3 32.61 42.52 -22.29
N THR A 4 33.70 41.81 -22.57
CA THR A 4 33.87 40.39 -22.24
C THR A 4 34.09 40.16 -20.74
N VAL A 5 33.40 39.19 -20.15
CA VAL A 5 33.61 38.82 -18.74
C VAL A 5 34.58 37.63 -18.64
N SER A 6 35.85 37.92 -18.40
CA SER A 6 36.83 36.94 -17.90
C SER A 6 36.67 36.77 -16.38
N GLY A 7 36.47 35.54 -15.90
CA GLY A 7 36.11 35.30 -14.50
C GLY A 7 37.26 35.41 -13.48
N ARG A 8 36.90 35.49 -12.19
CA ARG A 8 37.79 35.19 -11.06
C ARG A 8 37.09 34.34 -10.00
N SER A 9 37.84 33.37 -9.51
CA SER A 9 37.57 32.41 -8.43
C SER A 9 36.69 32.87 -7.26
N PHE A 10 35.67 32.08 -6.92
CA PHE A 10 35.16 31.97 -5.54
C PHE A 10 35.88 30.84 -4.80
N GLN A 11 36.20 31.05 -3.52
CA GLN A 11 36.99 30.11 -2.72
C GLN A 11 36.13 28.99 -2.12
N ARG A 12 36.64 27.75 -2.10
CA ARG A 12 35.97 26.60 -1.47
C ARG A 12 36.22 26.57 0.03
N THR A 13 35.16 26.49 0.83
CA THR A 13 35.24 26.15 2.26
C THR A 13 35.63 24.68 2.47
N PRO A 14 36.48 24.34 3.47
CA PRO A 14 36.94 22.97 3.71
C PRO A 14 35.87 22.10 4.38
N SER A 15 35.77 20.83 3.97
CA SER A 15 34.69 19.93 4.38
C SER A 15 34.86 19.32 5.78
N LEU A 16 33.71 18.96 6.39
CA LEU A 16 33.59 18.43 7.76
C LEU A 16 34.46 17.19 8.06
N ARG A 17 34.86 16.41 7.05
CA ARG A 17 35.75 15.24 7.20
C ARG A 17 37.05 15.56 7.97
N ARG A 18 37.61 16.76 7.84
CA ARG A 18 38.84 17.16 8.56
C ARG A 18 38.64 17.38 10.07
N LYS A 19 37.42 17.60 10.58
CA LYS A 19 37.13 17.71 12.02
C LYS A 19 36.90 16.36 12.72
N TRP A 20 36.66 15.29 11.97
CA TRP A 20 36.44 13.94 12.54
C TRP A 20 37.75 13.20 12.83
N ARG A 21 38.66 13.10 11.84
CA ARG A 21 39.98 12.46 11.99
C ARG A 21 40.91 13.08 13.04
N LYS A 22 40.51 14.18 13.70
CA LYS A 22 41.28 14.86 14.77
C LYS A 22 40.67 14.70 16.17
N ARG A 23 39.59 13.92 16.35
CA ARG A 23 38.98 13.62 17.65
C ARG A 23 38.93 12.13 18.01
N TYR A 24 38.97 11.25 17.01
CA TYR A 24 39.05 9.79 17.20
C TYR A 24 40.19 9.28 16.32
N GLY A 25 41.25 8.78 16.96
CA GLY A 25 42.47 8.35 16.28
C GLY A 25 42.56 6.84 16.12
N GLY A 26 43.19 6.39 15.03
CA GLY A 26 43.86 5.10 14.89
C GLY A 26 43.11 3.83 15.32
N LEU A 27 42.29 3.28 14.42
CA LEU A 27 42.07 1.83 14.32
C LEU A 27 42.15 1.45 12.84
N ASP A 28 43.00 0.48 12.50
CA ASP A 28 43.25 0.05 11.12
C ASP A 28 42.20 -0.97 10.63
N GLY A 29 41.74 -0.79 9.40
CA GLY A 29 40.54 -1.47 8.85
C GLY A 29 40.69 -2.94 8.47
N ASN A 30 41.71 -3.65 8.95
CA ASN A 30 42.08 -5.00 8.50
C ASN A 30 41.85 -6.12 9.55
N LYS A 31 40.99 -5.92 10.55
CA LYS A 31 40.64 -6.93 11.57
C LYS A 31 39.14 -6.99 11.89
N LEU A 32 38.31 -7.16 10.86
CA LEU A 32 36.84 -7.26 11.02
C LEU A 32 36.18 -8.29 10.07
N LEU A 33 36.92 -9.35 9.69
CA LEU A 33 36.41 -10.47 8.88
C LEU A 33 37.07 -11.82 9.29
N GLU A 34 36.79 -12.30 10.49
CA GLU A 34 36.88 -13.75 10.81
C GLU A 34 35.68 -14.15 11.71
N PRO A 35 35.07 -15.34 11.52
CA PRO A 35 33.95 -15.80 12.34
C PRO A 35 34.43 -16.55 13.58
N ASN A 36 34.10 -16.05 14.78
CA ASN A 36 34.32 -16.81 16.01
C ASN A 36 33.41 -18.05 16.04
N LYS A 37 34.00 -19.19 16.44
CA LYS A 37 33.31 -20.46 16.67
C LYS A 37 32.69 -20.52 18.06
N GLU A 38 31.89 -21.56 18.27
CA GLU A 38 31.28 -21.93 19.54
C GLU A 38 32.34 -22.27 20.60
N GLU A 39 32.36 -21.55 21.72
CA GLU A 39 32.76 -22.04 23.06
C GLU A 39 32.56 -20.91 24.10
N ASP A 40 31.41 -20.92 24.80
CA ASP A 40 31.22 -20.26 26.11
C ASP A 40 29.84 -20.63 26.70
N MET A 41 29.70 -21.88 27.13
CA MET A 41 28.48 -22.40 27.79
C MET A 41 28.85 -23.46 28.84
N ARG A 42 29.61 -23.06 29.87
CA ARG A 42 29.91 -23.82 31.09
C ARG A 42 30.45 -22.90 32.19
N GLU A 43 29.60 -22.57 33.15
CA GLU A 43 29.77 -22.76 34.60
C GLU A 43 28.76 -21.90 35.39
N ASN A 44 28.40 -22.36 36.61
CA ASN A 44 27.70 -21.62 37.67
C ASN A 44 26.27 -21.09 37.32
N TYR A 45 25.16 -21.61 37.86
CA TYR A 45 24.97 -22.54 38.99
C TYR A 45 23.84 -23.55 38.75
N LEU A 46 23.92 -24.66 39.49
CA LEU A 46 22.85 -25.63 39.74
C LEU A 46 22.55 -25.66 41.26
N MET A 47 21.48 -26.37 41.65
CA MET A 47 20.83 -26.36 42.99
C MET A 47 19.95 -25.12 43.25
N THR A 48 18.70 -25.23 43.74
CA THR A 48 17.94 -26.44 44.16
C THR A 48 16.44 -26.24 43.93
N GLU A 49 15.69 -27.34 43.76
CA GLU A 49 14.22 -27.37 43.80
C GLU A 49 13.71 -27.27 45.25
N ALA A 50 12.58 -26.58 45.49
CA ALA A 50 11.63 -26.90 46.57
C ALA A 50 10.33 -26.05 46.50
N HIS A 51 9.19 -26.73 46.35
CA HIS A 51 7.84 -26.43 46.85
C HIS A 51 7.18 -25.03 46.70
N GLU A 52 6.02 -25.06 46.04
CA GLU A 52 4.89 -24.17 46.29
C GLU A 52 4.35 -24.36 47.73
N GLU A 53 3.87 -23.29 48.38
CA GLU A 53 2.56 -23.33 49.07
C GLU A 53 2.00 -21.93 49.42
N ARG A 54 0.67 -21.83 49.26
CA ARG A 54 -0.31 -20.97 49.96
C ARG A 54 -0.38 -19.46 49.73
N ASN A 55 -1.62 -19.08 49.40
CA ASN A 55 -2.22 -17.75 49.29
C ASN A 55 -2.69 -17.27 50.71
N PRO A 56 -3.34 -16.09 50.91
CA PRO A 56 -2.64 -14.93 51.48
C PRO A 56 -3.35 -14.26 52.69
N LEU A 57 -2.88 -13.06 53.08
CA LEU A 57 -3.57 -12.03 53.89
C LEU A 57 -3.78 -12.35 55.40
N PRO A 58 -4.26 -11.42 56.27
CA PRO A 58 -4.28 -9.93 56.22
C PRO A 58 -3.86 -9.23 57.55
N VAL A 59 -4.13 -7.91 57.65
CA VAL A 59 -4.58 -7.13 58.86
C VAL A 59 -3.58 -6.25 59.64
N LYS A 60 -3.89 -4.93 59.67
CA LYS A 60 -3.48 -3.83 60.60
C LYS A 60 -1.98 -3.45 60.68
N GLY A 61 -1.61 -2.19 60.96
CA GLY A 61 -2.40 -0.96 61.12
C GLY A 61 -2.09 -0.20 62.43
N ALA A 62 -2.34 1.11 62.45
CA ALA A 62 -2.09 2.06 63.56
C ALA A 62 -0.57 2.35 63.83
N GLU A 63 -0.14 3.51 64.35
CA GLU A 63 -0.83 4.81 64.53
C GLU A 63 0.16 6.01 64.63
N SER A 64 -0.37 7.19 64.27
CA SER A 64 -0.07 8.58 64.70
C SER A 64 1.21 9.01 65.47
N GLN A 65 1.77 10.16 65.01
CA GLN A 65 2.10 11.40 65.79
C GLN A 65 3.16 11.36 66.92
N ASP A 66 3.87 12.45 67.30
CA ASP A 66 4.00 13.83 66.76
C ASP A 66 5.30 14.51 67.29
N THR A 67 5.50 15.80 66.95
CA THR A 67 6.43 16.80 67.58
C THR A 67 7.93 16.74 67.26
N ALA A 68 8.71 17.85 67.26
CA ALA A 68 8.42 19.29 67.11
C ALA A 68 9.72 20.13 66.89
N SER A 69 9.55 21.44 66.61
CA SER A 69 10.57 22.52 66.48
C SER A 69 11.42 22.52 65.18
N SER A 70 11.79 23.64 64.55
CA SER A 70 11.31 25.06 64.57
C SER A 70 11.91 25.83 63.35
N GLY A 71 11.43 26.99 62.89
CA GLY A 71 10.21 27.74 63.21
C GLY A 71 10.39 29.26 63.31
N ASN A 72 10.35 30.03 62.19
CA ASN A 72 10.25 31.51 62.20
C ASN A 72 9.74 32.12 60.86
N VAL A 73 9.31 33.40 60.89
CA VAL A 73 8.34 34.12 59.98
C VAL A 73 8.61 35.67 60.06
N PRO A 74 8.23 36.63 59.14
CA PRO A 74 7.34 36.65 57.93
C PRO A 74 7.91 37.34 56.64
N CYS A 75 7.04 37.60 55.63
CA CYS A 75 7.20 38.57 54.51
C CYS A 75 6.81 40.03 54.93
N PRO A 76 6.98 41.12 54.11
CA PRO A 76 6.03 41.48 53.01
C PRO A 76 6.62 42.36 51.84
N MET A 77 5.75 43.03 51.04
CA MET A 77 6.03 43.98 49.92
C MET A 77 5.29 45.35 50.15
N PRO A 78 4.96 46.30 49.22
CA PRO A 78 5.08 46.45 47.73
C PRO A 78 5.36 47.90 47.18
N ARG A 79 4.96 48.20 45.90
CA ARG A 79 4.47 49.49 45.27
C ARG A 79 5.30 50.36 44.27
N ASN A 80 4.80 50.39 43.02
CA ASN A 80 4.31 51.53 42.19
C ASN A 80 5.15 52.76 41.72
N SER A 81 5.37 52.82 40.38
CA SER A 81 5.05 53.91 39.39
C SER A 81 5.52 55.37 39.54
N PHE A 82 6.18 55.93 38.50
CA PHE A 82 5.63 56.92 37.52
C PHE A 82 6.66 57.42 36.46
N GLN A 83 6.21 58.24 35.48
CA GLN A 83 6.94 59.04 34.47
C GLN A 83 7.59 58.31 33.25
N SER A 84 7.92 59.00 32.14
CA SER A 84 7.02 59.61 31.12
C SER A 84 7.78 60.22 29.90
N GLN A 85 7.06 60.44 28.79
CA GLN A 85 7.35 61.34 27.63
C GLN A 85 8.39 60.94 26.55
N SER A 86 7.94 61.06 25.28
CA SER A 86 8.69 61.54 24.10
C SER A 86 9.86 60.68 23.52
N GLN A 87 10.33 60.85 22.27
CA GLN A 87 9.70 61.26 20.99
C GLN A 87 10.50 60.64 19.81
N ARG A 88 10.10 60.88 18.55
CA ARG A 88 10.79 60.42 17.32
C ARG A 88 12.12 61.17 17.08
N PRO A 89 13.07 60.59 16.30
CA PRO A 89 13.08 60.77 14.84
C PRO A 89 12.99 59.41 14.08
N VAL A 90 12.49 59.23 12.86
CA VAL A 90 12.17 60.11 11.70
C VAL A 90 13.39 60.69 10.96
N ASN A 91 13.77 60.04 9.85
CA ASN A 91 14.13 60.59 8.52
C ASN A 91 14.92 59.54 7.70
N LEU A 92 15.05 59.58 6.37
CA LEU A 92 14.23 59.97 5.20
C LEU A 92 15.16 59.58 3.98
N VAL A 93 14.76 59.16 2.78
CA VAL A 93 13.94 59.79 1.73
C VAL A 93 13.85 58.78 0.55
N SER A 94 12.85 58.90 -0.34
CA SER A 94 12.76 58.12 -1.60
C SER A 94 13.40 58.88 -2.79
N PRO A 95 13.66 58.22 -3.93
CA PRO A 95 12.73 58.37 -5.06
C PRO A 95 12.45 57.02 -5.77
N GLY A 96 11.52 56.92 -6.72
CA GLY A 96 10.63 57.92 -7.34
C GLY A 96 10.19 57.43 -8.74
N SER A 97 8.98 57.76 -9.19
CA SER A 97 8.31 57.06 -10.30
C SER A 97 8.08 57.90 -11.58
N THR A 98 8.22 57.23 -12.74
CA THR A 98 7.63 57.56 -14.05
C THR A 98 7.64 56.29 -14.92
N GLY A 99 6.66 55.95 -15.77
CA GLY A 99 5.41 56.65 -16.12
C GLY A 99 4.42 55.77 -16.91
N LEU A 100 3.30 56.37 -17.34
CA LEU A 100 2.12 55.76 -18.01
C LEU A 100 2.27 55.63 -19.55
N PRO A 101 1.42 54.84 -20.27
CA PRO A 101 0.23 55.44 -20.91
C PRO A 101 -1.05 54.57 -21.08
N SER A 102 -2.19 55.19 -20.73
CA SER A 102 -3.56 55.20 -21.34
C SER A 102 -4.27 54.00 -22.05
N LEU A 103 -5.60 53.98 -21.87
CA LEU A 103 -6.64 53.14 -22.50
C LEU A 103 -6.89 53.41 -24.01
N VAL A 104 -7.49 52.41 -24.68
CA VAL A 104 -8.62 52.60 -25.64
C VAL A 104 -9.66 51.47 -25.39
N SER A 105 -10.94 51.71 -25.65
CA SER A 105 -12.07 50.77 -25.41
C SER A 105 -12.83 50.37 -26.69
N ASN A 106 -13.38 49.15 -26.73
CA ASN A 106 -14.60 48.68 -27.45
C ASN A 106 -14.64 47.12 -27.39
N GLY A 107 -15.77 46.40 -27.32
CA GLY A 107 -17.17 46.79 -27.04
C GLY A 107 -18.17 45.65 -27.35
N ALA A 108 -18.95 45.19 -26.35
CA ALA A 108 -20.04 44.17 -26.43
C ALA A 108 -19.61 42.74 -26.89
N LEU A 109 -20.37 41.64 -26.77
CA LEU A 109 -21.77 41.36 -26.33
C LEU A 109 -21.81 40.17 -25.32
N LYS A 110 -22.91 40.03 -24.55
CA LYS A 110 -23.30 38.78 -23.85
C LYS A 110 -24.61 38.24 -24.44
N PRO A 111 -24.76 36.91 -24.67
CA PRO A 111 -26.07 36.27 -24.87
C PRO A 111 -26.80 36.04 -23.51
N PRO A 112 -28.13 35.86 -23.51
CA PRO A 112 -28.96 35.89 -22.30
C PRO A 112 -29.26 34.52 -21.65
N LEU A 113 -29.80 34.57 -20.43
CA LEU A 113 -30.46 33.45 -19.74
C LEU A 113 -31.91 33.27 -20.23
N PRO A 114 -32.41 32.03 -20.42
CA PRO A 114 -33.83 31.72 -20.42
C PRO A 114 -34.40 31.65 -18.98
N GLN A 115 -35.72 31.78 -18.85
CA GLN A 115 -36.45 31.76 -17.58
C GLN A 115 -37.01 30.35 -17.27
N ALA A 116 -37.51 30.15 -16.05
CA ALA A 116 -38.14 28.90 -15.61
C ALA A 116 -39.65 28.90 -15.86
N GLU A 117 -40.24 27.75 -16.20
CA GLU A 117 -41.70 27.59 -16.20
C GLU A 117 -42.15 26.13 -15.91
N GLN A 118 -42.98 26.02 -14.86
CA GLN A 118 -44.03 25.03 -14.54
C GLN A 118 -43.81 23.50 -14.64
N GLU A 119 -44.19 22.83 -13.55
CA GLU A 119 -44.42 21.38 -13.44
C GLU A 119 -45.83 20.99 -13.93
N ARG A 120 -46.01 19.75 -14.44
CA ARG A 120 -46.97 18.73 -13.92
C ARG A 120 -46.86 17.38 -14.66
N PRO A 121 -47.43 16.26 -14.14
CA PRO A 121 -46.85 14.92 -14.33
C PRO A 121 -47.65 13.98 -15.25
N VAL A 122 -47.06 12.80 -15.55
CA VAL A 122 -47.76 11.50 -15.59
C VAL A 122 -46.74 10.35 -15.42
N THR A 123 -47.22 9.11 -15.22
CA THR A 123 -46.51 7.98 -14.59
C THR A 123 -46.09 6.84 -15.53
N THR A 124 -45.27 5.92 -14.96
CA THR A 124 -45.14 4.46 -15.23
C THR A 124 -43.88 3.87 -15.92
N SER A 125 -43.38 2.81 -15.26
CA SER A 125 -42.48 1.73 -15.72
C SER A 125 -40.97 2.03 -15.97
N PRO A 126 -40.05 1.14 -15.53
CA PRO A 126 -38.61 1.29 -15.75
C PRO A 126 -38.13 0.60 -17.03
N GLN A 127 -37.16 1.20 -17.73
CA GLN A 127 -36.38 0.55 -18.79
C GLN A 127 -34.89 0.41 -18.40
N PRO A 128 -34.14 -0.54 -18.99
CA PRO A 128 -32.72 -0.74 -18.67
C PRO A 128 -31.83 0.42 -19.14
N TRP A 129 -30.76 0.64 -18.39
CA TRP A 129 -29.82 1.76 -18.51
C TRP A 129 -29.17 1.89 -19.89
N LEU A 130 -29.46 2.99 -20.59
CA LEU A 130 -28.56 3.57 -21.59
C LEU A 130 -27.56 4.49 -20.87
N SER A 131 -26.28 4.16 -20.96
CA SER A 131 -25.21 4.84 -20.23
C SER A 131 -24.90 6.23 -20.81
N VAL A 132 -24.41 7.14 -19.95
CA VAL A 132 -24.06 8.53 -20.27
C VAL A 132 -23.18 8.62 -21.52
N GLY A 133 -23.63 9.39 -22.51
CA GLY A 133 -22.97 9.52 -23.80
C GLY A 133 -21.61 10.21 -23.75
N ARG A 134 -20.53 9.44 -23.62
CA ARG A 134 -19.26 9.81 -24.27
C ARG A 134 -19.49 9.76 -25.78
N THR A 135 -19.18 10.84 -26.48
CA THR A 135 -19.12 10.84 -27.94
C THR A 135 -17.97 9.96 -28.42
N GLU A 136 -18.28 8.69 -28.73
CA GLU A 136 -17.28 7.78 -29.28
C GLU A 136 -16.80 8.28 -30.64
N THR A 137 -15.60 8.87 -30.67
CA THR A 137 -14.92 9.20 -31.93
C THR A 137 -14.80 7.93 -32.76
N THR A 138 -15.28 7.93 -34.00
CA THR A 138 -15.29 6.77 -34.92
C THR A 138 -13.90 6.10 -35.06
N GLN A 139 -12.84 6.91 -35.01
CA GLN A 139 -11.45 6.47 -35.01
C GLN A 139 -11.08 5.54 -33.82
N GLY A 140 -11.73 5.71 -32.66
CA GLY A 140 -11.54 4.86 -31.47
C GLY A 140 -12.24 3.51 -31.56
N HIS A 141 -13.41 3.45 -32.21
CA HIS A 141 -14.10 2.19 -32.49
C HIS A 141 -13.37 1.37 -33.56
N SER A 142 -12.80 2.03 -34.58
CA SER A 142 -11.94 1.38 -35.59
C SER A 142 -10.71 0.72 -34.94
N LYS A 143 -10.02 1.41 -34.04
CA LYS A 143 -8.86 0.87 -33.31
C LYS A 143 -9.22 -0.32 -32.42
N ARG A 144 -10.33 -0.26 -31.67
CA ARG A 144 -10.82 -1.38 -30.85
C ARG A 144 -11.12 -2.62 -31.69
N ARG A 145 -11.77 -2.44 -32.84
CA ARG A 145 -12.10 -3.53 -33.78
C ARG A 145 -10.83 -4.23 -34.29
N ALA A 146 -9.89 -3.46 -34.85
CA ALA A 146 -8.63 -4.01 -35.36
C ALA A 146 -7.81 -4.73 -34.28
N ALA A 147 -7.86 -4.26 -33.02
CA ALA A 147 -7.17 -4.94 -31.92
C ALA A 147 -7.88 -6.23 -31.47
N ALA A 148 -9.21 -6.33 -31.62
CA ALA A 148 -9.95 -7.58 -31.45
C ALA A 148 -9.66 -8.58 -32.58
N ASP A 149 -9.41 -8.10 -33.80
CA ASP A 149 -8.96 -8.95 -34.92
C ASP A 149 -7.57 -9.55 -34.65
N VAL A 150 -6.62 -8.75 -34.16
CA VAL A 150 -5.28 -9.25 -33.75
C VAL A 150 -5.38 -10.27 -32.60
N LEU A 151 -6.31 -10.08 -31.64
CA LEU A 151 -6.57 -11.10 -30.61
C LEU A 151 -7.13 -12.39 -31.22
N PHE A 152 -8.06 -12.29 -32.18
CA PHE A 152 -8.58 -13.47 -32.87
C PHE A 152 -7.43 -14.23 -33.57
N ASP A 153 -6.62 -13.52 -34.36
CA ASP A 153 -5.48 -14.09 -35.08
C ASP A 153 -4.39 -14.67 -34.15
N SER A 154 -4.35 -14.26 -32.88
CA SER A 154 -3.41 -14.80 -31.87
C SER A 154 -3.90 -16.08 -31.17
N PHE A 155 -5.21 -16.38 -31.23
CA PHE A 155 -5.84 -17.52 -30.53
C PHE A 155 -6.60 -18.49 -31.47
N ALA A 156 -6.62 -18.23 -32.77
CA ALA A 156 -7.36 -19.01 -33.74
C ALA A 156 -6.57 -20.22 -34.25
N SER A 157 -7.14 -21.41 -34.09
CA SER A 157 -6.74 -22.64 -34.79
C SER A 157 -7.75 -22.90 -35.90
N ASP A 158 -7.29 -23.21 -37.13
CA ASP A 158 -8.14 -23.47 -38.29
C ASP A 158 -9.24 -22.40 -38.55
N GLY A 159 -8.94 -21.15 -38.20
CA GLY A 159 -9.87 -20.02 -38.35
C GLY A 159 -10.99 -19.94 -37.30
N ARG A 160 -10.85 -20.64 -36.17
CA ARG A 160 -11.79 -20.67 -35.03
C ARG A 160 -11.05 -20.49 -33.70
N VAL A 161 -11.65 -19.78 -32.74
CA VAL A 161 -11.08 -19.63 -31.38
C VAL A 161 -11.77 -20.59 -30.42
N GLY A 162 -11.00 -21.38 -29.68
CA GLY A 162 -11.51 -22.22 -28.59
C GLY A 162 -11.84 -21.40 -27.35
N MET A 163 -13.12 -21.35 -26.95
CA MET A 163 -13.59 -20.45 -25.88
C MET A 163 -12.85 -20.68 -24.56
N ASN A 164 -12.65 -21.95 -24.17
CA ASN A 164 -11.99 -22.30 -22.91
C ASN A 164 -10.52 -21.85 -22.90
N GLN A 165 -9.75 -22.14 -23.96
CA GLN A 165 -8.33 -21.78 -24.05
C GLN A 165 -8.11 -20.27 -23.95
N PHE A 166 -8.91 -19.49 -24.68
CA PHE A 166 -8.88 -18.03 -24.62
C PHE A 166 -9.15 -17.53 -23.20
N PHE A 167 -10.25 -17.97 -22.57
CA PHE A 167 -10.64 -17.45 -21.26
C PHE A 167 -9.75 -17.96 -20.11
N GLU A 168 -9.23 -19.18 -20.13
CA GLU A 168 -8.24 -19.62 -19.11
C GLU A 168 -6.95 -18.79 -19.20
N THR A 169 -6.55 -18.35 -20.39
CA THR A 169 -5.41 -17.43 -20.56
C THR A 169 -5.72 -16.04 -19.99
N VAL A 170 -6.99 -15.59 -20.06
CA VAL A 170 -7.43 -14.35 -19.39
C VAL A 170 -7.54 -14.54 -17.86
N TRP A 171 -8.00 -15.69 -17.35
CA TRP A 171 -8.10 -15.94 -15.91
C TRP A 171 -6.73 -16.12 -15.23
N SER A 172 -5.73 -16.65 -15.95
CA SER A 172 -4.34 -16.73 -15.44
C SER A 172 -3.73 -15.37 -15.10
N SER A 173 -4.24 -14.27 -15.67
CA SER A 173 -3.86 -12.90 -15.29
C SER A 173 -4.42 -12.42 -13.95
N GLY A 174 -5.25 -13.24 -13.28
CA GLY A 174 -5.87 -12.93 -11.98
C GLY A 174 -7.27 -12.33 -12.04
N LEU A 175 -7.84 -12.10 -13.23
CA LEU A 175 -9.23 -11.68 -13.37
C LEU A 175 -10.18 -12.83 -12.98
N HIS A 176 -11.20 -12.52 -12.18
CA HIS A 176 -12.19 -13.52 -11.77
C HIS A 176 -13.37 -13.63 -12.75
N ARG A 177 -13.92 -14.84 -12.89
CA ARG A 177 -15.06 -15.14 -13.81
C ARG A 177 -16.35 -14.35 -13.50
N SER A 178 -16.47 -13.75 -12.31
CA SER A 178 -17.60 -12.90 -11.91
C SER A 178 -17.38 -11.39 -12.12
N ASP A 179 -16.19 -10.96 -12.56
CA ASP A 179 -15.83 -9.55 -12.72
C ASP A 179 -16.80 -8.84 -13.68
N PRO A 180 -17.51 -7.77 -13.24
CA PRO A 180 -18.53 -7.08 -14.05
C PRO A 180 -18.01 -6.59 -15.41
N ARG A 181 -16.71 -6.30 -15.52
CA ARG A 181 -16.05 -5.71 -16.70
C ARG A 181 -15.78 -6.73 -17.81
N ILE A 182 -16.05 -8.02 -17.58
CA ILE A 182 -15.81 -9.10 -18.56
C ILE A 182 -16.84 -10.24 -18.50
N LYS A 183 -17.63 -10.36 -17.41
CA LYS A 183 -18.71 -11.34 -17.24
C LYS A 183 -19.67 -11.39 -18.44
N ASP A 184 -20.04 -10.23 -18.98
CA ASP A 184 -20.96 -10.16 -20.13
C ASP A 184 -20.28 -10.62 -21.43
N CYS A 185 -18.99 -10.34 -21.62
CA CYS A 185 -18.19 -10.91 -22.72
C CYS A 185 -18.20 -12.44 -22.68
N TYR A 186 -17.96 -13.02 -21.49
CA TYR A 186 -17.97 -14.45 -21.27
C TYR A 186 -19.37 -15.06 -21.52
N PHE A 187 -20.43 -14.42 -21.00
CA PHE A 187 -21.80 -14.90 -21.19
C PHE A 187 -22.28 -14.81 -22.65
N HIS A 188 -22.00 -13.71 -23.35
CA HIS A 188 -22.34 -13.57 -24.76
C HIS A 188 -21.58 -14.58 -25.64
N MET A 189 -20.29 -14.79 -25.37
CA MET A 189 -19.49 -15.77 -26.11
C MET A 189 -19.96 -17.21 -25.83
N ARG A 190 -20.32 -17.54 -24.58
CA ARG A 190 -20.91 -18.85 -24.22
C ARG A 190 -22.29 -19.10 -24.85
N LYS A 191 -23.05 -18.04 -25.16
CA LYS A 191 -24.37 -18.16 -25.83
C LYS A 191 -24.24 -18.31 -27.35
N LEU A 192 -23.10 -17.92 -27.93
CA LEU A 192 -22.87 -17.85 -29.38
C LEU A 192 -21.70 -18.76 -29.83
N GLN A 193 -21.29 -19.71 -29.00
CA GLN A 193 -20.37 -20.78 -29.37
C GLN A 193 -21.09 -21.84 -30.22
N ASP A 194 -20.34 -22.51 -31.10
CA ASP A 194 -20.79 -23.74 -31.75
C ASP A 194 -20.72 -24.93 -30.77
N GLU A 195 -21.26 -26.09 -31.17
CA GLU A 195 -21.35 -27.30 -30.32
C GLU A 195 -19.97 -27.76 -29.81
N ASP A 196 -18.91 -27.58 -30.61
CA ASP A 196 -17.52 -27.87 -30.25
C ASP A 196 -16.90 -26.90 -29.21
N GLY A 197 -17.64 -25.88 -28.76
CA GLY A 197 -17.12 -24.84 -27.85
C GLY A 197 -16.16 -23.85 -28.53
N THR A 198 -16.22 -23.76 -29.86
CA THR A 198 -15.41 -22.81 -30.66
C THR A 198 -16.26 -21.66 -31.21
N VAL A 199 -15.60 -20.57 -31.61
CA VAL A 199 -16.24 -19.30 -32.00
C VAL A 199 -15.61 -18.76 -33.29
N ASP A 200 -16.45 -18.25 -34.21
CA ASP A 200 -16.01 -17.63 -35.47
C ASP A 200 -15.51 -16.18 -35.30
N ARG A 201 -14.79 -15.66 -36.30
CA ARG A 201 -14.22 -14.30 -36.28
C ARG A 201 -15.26 -13.21 -36.02
N ASN A 202 -16.44 -13.29 -36.65
CA ASN A 202 -17.46 -12.24 -36.52
C ASN A 202 -18.11 -12.26 -35.13
N THR A 203 -18.40 -13.44 -34.58
CA THR A 203 -18.94 -13.57 -33.23
C THR A 203 -17.93 -13.17 -32.17
N PHE A 204 -16.68 -13.63 -32.28
CA PHE A 204 -15.61 -13.21 -31.38
C PHE A 204 -15.42 -11.69 -31.39
N GLN A 205 -15.34 -11.08 -32.58
CA GLN A 205 -15.22 -9.63 -32.74
C GLN A 205 -16.41 -8.88 -32.10
N ARG A 206 -17.65 -9.37 -32.26
CA ARG A 206 -18.85 -8.80 -31.62
C ARG A 206 -18.80 -8.87 -30.10
N CYS A 207 -18.41 -10.01 -29.54
CA CYS A 207 -18.31 -10.19 -28.08
C CYS A 207 -17.17 -9.35 -27.48
N VAL A 208 -15.99 -9.35 -28.10
CA VAL A 208 -14.75 -8.82 -27.51
C VAL A 208 -14.58 -7.31 -27.70
N THR A 209 -15.08 -6.70 -28.79
CA THR A 209 -14.78 -5.28 -29.14
C THR A 209 -15.10 -4.27 -28.02
N GLY A 210 -16.12 -4.51 -27.19
CA GLY A 210 -16.45 -3.66 -26.04
C GLY A 210 -15.41 -3.72 -24.90
N PHE A 211 -14.88 -4.92 -24.64
CA PHE A 211 -14.03 -5.24 -23.47
C PHE A 211 -12.55 -5.38 -23.83
N VAL A 212 -12.21 -5.29 -25.11
CA VAL A 212 -10.87 -5.50 -25.70
C VAL A 212 -9.75 -4.75 -24.98
N SER A 213 -10.02 -3.55 -24.44
CA SER A 213 -9.01 -2.77 -23.71
C SER A 213 -8.58 -3.40 -22.38
N LEU A 214 -9.49 -4.05 -21.65
CA LEU A 214 -9.18 -4.77 -20.42
C LEU A 214 -8.45 -6.08 -20.73
N ILE A 215 -8.97 -6.82 -21.72
CA ILE A 215 -8.40 -8.09 -22.18
C ILE A 215 -6.97 -7.90 -22.72
N LEU A 216 -6.72 -6.85 -23.51
CA LEU A 216 -5.36 -6.49 -23.92
C LEU A 216 -4.47 -6.10 -22.74
N LYS A 217 -4.99 -5.39 -21.73
CA LYS A 217 -4.19 -5.03 -20.55
C LYS A 217 -3.76 -6.29 -19.76
N ALA A 218 -4.65 -7.26 -19.62
CA ALA A 218 -4.36 -8.57 -19.06
C ALA A 218 -3.29 -9.32 -19.86
N LEU A 219 -3.57 -9.61 -21.13
CA LEU A 219 -2.73 -10.46 -21.99
C LEU A 219 -1.36 -9.83 -22.35
N GLN A 220 -1.22 -8.51 -22.23
CA GLN A 220 0.06 -7.81 -22.42
C GLN A 220 0.90 -7.71 -21.13
N GLY A 221 0.49 -8.36 -20.02
CA GLY A 221 1.17 -8.24 -18.73
C GLY A 221 1.21 -6.81 -18.19
N ARG A 222 0.22 -5.97 -18.53
CA ARG A 222 0.17 -4.53 -18.19
C ARG A 222 -0.61 -4.24 -16.92
N PHE A 223 -1.06 -5.27 -16.21
CA PHE A 223 -1.56 -5.10 -14.85
C PHE A 223 -0.42 -4.79 -13.86
N VAL A 224 -0.78 -4.21 -12.72
CA VAL A 224 0.18 -3.83 -11.67
C VAL A 224 0.98 -5.01 -11.10
N ILE A 225 0.43 -6.23 -11.19
CA ILE A 225 1.15 -7.50 -11.00
C ILE A 225 1.04 -8.27 -12.34
N PRO A 226 2.10 -8.36 -13.17
CA PRO A 226 2.04 -9.07 -14.44
C PRO A 226 1.93 -10.59 -14.26
N ASP A 227 2.85 -11.18 -13.49
CA ASP A 227 2.87 -12.60 -13.13
C ASP A 227 2.01 -12.84 -11.89
N PHE A 228 0.69 -12.85 -12.08
CA PHE A 228 -0.23 -13.10 -10.98
C PHE A 228 -0.12 -14.53 -10.45
N SER A 229 0.23 -15.50 -11.30
CA SER A 229 0.50 -16.91 -10.96
C SER A 229 1.58 -17.07 -9.87
N THR A 230 2.78 -16.52 -10.09
CA THR A 230 3.84 -16.58 -9.08
C THR A 230 3.45 -15.80 -7.82
N PHE A 231 2.73 -14.68 -7.96
CA PHE A 231 2.21 -13.94 -6.81
C PHE A 231 1.22 -14.75 -5.97
N THR A 232 0.28 -15.49 -6.58
CA THR A 232 -0.68 -16.32 -5.86
C THR A 232 0.00 -17.48 -5.15
N ASP A 233 0.95 -18.15 -5.79
CA ASP A 233 1.66 -19.30 -5.22
C ASP A 233 2.49 -18.91 -3.99
N GLU A 234 3.25 -17.82 -4.07
CA GLU A 234 4.05 -17.33 -2.94
C GLU A 234 3.16 -16.79 -1.82
N THR A 235 2.08 -16.07 -2.15
CA THR A 235 1.09 -15.61 -1.15
C THR A 235 0.38 -16.78 -0.46
N GLN A 236 0.11 -17.88 -1.17
CA GLN A 236 -0.44 -19.09 -0.59
C GLN A 236 0.55 -19.79 0.36
N LYS A 237 1.86 -19.80 0.04
CA LYS A 237 2.90 -20.30 0.97
C LYS A 237 2.96 -19.46 2.25
N LEU A 238 2.90 -18.12 2.14
CA LEU A 238 2.84 -17.22 3.30
C LEU A 238 1.58 -17.45 4.14
N PHE A 239 0.42 -17.66 3.50
CA PHE A 239 -0.83 -17.98 4.19
C PHE A 239 -0.71 -19.31 4.98
N MET A 240 -0.16 -20.36 4.37
CA MET A 240 0.03 -21.66 5.03
C MET A 240 1.04 -21.58 6.18
N LYS A 241 2.14 -20.83 6.02
CA LYS A 241 3.10 -20.52 7.09
C LYS A 241 2.39 -19.85 8.27
N CYS A 242 1.56 -18.84 8.02
CA CYS A 242 0.80 -18.15 9.08
C CYS A 242 -0.27 -19.04 9.71
N LYS A 243 -0.92 -19.95 8.95
CA LYS A 243 -1.93 -20.90 9.46
C LYS A 243 -1.33 -21.99 10.35
N GLN A 244 -0.05 -22.29 10.22
CA GLN A 244 0.67 -23.26 11.08
C GLN A 244 1.12 -22.66 12.42
N LEU A 245 1.12 -21.34 12.59
CA LEU A 245 1.45 -20.69 13.85
C LEU A 245 0.28 -20.78 14.83
N SER A 246 0.56 -21.22 16.06
CA SER A 246 -0.38 -21.19 17.18
C SER A 246 -0.11 -20.01 18.11
N SER A 247 -1.15 -19.51 18.77
CA SER A 247 -0.99 -18.55 19.86
C SER A 247 -0.42 -19.25 21.09
N VAL A 248 0.64 -18.68 21.69
CA VAL A 248 1.21 -19.14 22.97
C VAL A 248 0.20 -19.01 24.13
N LYS A 249 -0.86 -18.20 23.95
CA LYS A 249 -2.01 -18.14 24.86
C LYS A 249 -3.17 -18.96 24.30
N GLN A 250 -3.27 -20.22 24.70
CA GLN A 250 -4.48 -21.01 24.59
C GLN A 250 -4.89 -21.59 25.95
N GLU A 251 -5.89 -20.96 26.56
CA GLU A 251 -6.80 -21.66 27.47
C GLU A 251 -8.19 -21.71 26.80
N LYS A 252 -8.75 -22.92 26.73
CA LYS A 252 -10.13 -23.27 26.31
C LYS A 252 -10.57 -22.95 24.87
N ASP A 253 -10.76 -24.04 24.14
CA ASP A 253 -11.92 -24.33 23.28
C ASP A 253 -12.87 -23.17 22.95
N SER A 254 -12.59 -22.46 21.86
CA SER A 254 -13.64 -21.94 20.99
C SER A 254 -13.42 -22.48 19.57
N ARG A 255 -14.48 -22.91 18.89
CA ARG A 255 -14.37 -23.48 17.53
C ARG A 255 -13.94 -22.42 16.50
N ASP A 256 -14.15 -21.14 16.80
CA ASP A 256 -13.85 -20.02 15.92
C ASP A 256 -12.38 -19.58 15.96
N SER A 257 -11.59 -19.89 17.00
CA SER A 257 -10.15 -19.54 17.06
C SER A 257 -9.32 -20.13 15.90
N ALA A 258 -9.79 -21.25 15.32
CA ALA A 258 -9.17 -21.87 14.15
C ALA A 258 -9.38 -21.06 12.84
N LYS A 259 -10.34 -20.14 12.78
CA LYS A 259 -10.74 -19.44 11.54
C LYS A 259 -9.71 -18.42 11.10
N TRP A 260 -9.43 -18.40 9.81
CA TRP A 260 -8.45 -17.54 9.18
C TRP A 260 -8.81 -17.30 7.71
N GLY A 261 -9.36 -16.10 7.42
CA GLY A 261 -9.71 -15.64 6.08
C GLY A 261 -8.80 -14.51 5.61
N VAL A 262 -8.42 -14.54 4.33
CA VAL A 262 -7.65 -13.47 3.67
C VAL A 262 -8.20 -13.26 2.26
N SER A 263 -8.31 -12.01 1.81
CA SER A 263 -8.50 -11.70 0.40
C SER A 263 -7.68 -10.48 -0.03
N VAL A 264 -7.18 -10.53 -1.26
CA VAL A 264 -6.36 -9.52 -1.93
C VAL A 264 -7.06 -9.12 -3.22
N CYS A 265 -7.14 -7.81 -3.47
CA CYS A 265 -7.62 -7.25 -4.73
C CYS A 265 -6.64 -6.19 -5.23
N THR A 266 -6.19 -6.26 -6.48
CA THR A 266 -5.27 -5.23 -7.04
C THR A 266 -6.04 -4.02 -7.55
N VAL A 267 -5.36 -2.89 -7.77
CA VAL A 267 -5.96 -1.69 -8.40
C VAL A 267 -6.44 -1.93 -9.84
N ASP A 268 -6.09 -3.08 -10.43
CA ASP A 268 -6.58 -3.55 -11.73
C ASP A 268 -7.75 -4.55 -11.64
N GLY A 269 -8.13 -4.98 -10.43
CA GLY A 269 -9.21 -5.92 -10.17
C GLY A 269 -8.80 -7.40 -10.21
N GLN A 270 -7.50 -7.71 -10.16
CA GLN A 270 -7.01 -9.08 -9.99
C GLN A 270 -7.31 -9.54 -8.55
N ARG A 271 -7.81 -10.76 -8.35
CA ARG A 271 -8.33 -11.24 -7.04
C ARG A 271 -7.69 -12.55 -6.60
N LEU A 272 -7.39 -12.65 -5.31
CA LEU A 272 -6.95 -13.87 -4.62
C LEU A 272 -7.66 -13.96 -3.27
N SER A 273 -8.33 -15.08 -2.97
CA SER A 273 -9.07 -15.29 -1.73
C SER A 273 -8.66 -16.65 -1.12
N LEU A 274 -8.28 -16.66 0.15
CA LEU A 274 -7.63 -17.77 0.85
C LEU A 274 -8.30 -18.02 2.22
N GLY A 275 -8.43 -19.29 2.59
CA GLY A 275 -9.01 -19.70 3.86
C GLY A 275 -10.51 -19.39 3.96
N ASP A 276 -10.93 -18.93 5.13
CA ASP A 276 -12.34 -18.74 5.49
C ASP A 276 -12.91 -17.39 4.97
N TRP A 277 -12.54 -17.02 3.74
CA TRP A 277 -12.79 -15.70 3.13
C TRP A 277 -14.27 -15.36 2.92
N ALA A 278 -15.14 -16.39 2.90
CA ALA A 278 -16.55 -16.28 2.61
C ALA A 278 -17.42 -15.97 3.84
N GLU A 279 -16.88 -16.05 5.07
CA GLU A 279 -17.64 -15.68 6.26
C GLU A 279 -17.86 -14.16 6.35
N SER A 280 -19.03 -13.76 6.84
CA SER A 280 -19.33 -12.35 7.17
C SER A 280 -18.56 -11.93 8.42
N CYS A 281 -17.83 -10.83 8.32
CA CYS A 281 -17.09 -10.22 9.42
C CYS A 281 -17.55 -8.77 9.64
N VAL A 282 -17.69 -8.38 10.91
CA VAL A 282 -18.15 -7.03 11.31
C VAL A 282 -16.97 -6.06 11.25
N LEU A 283 -17.12 -4.92 10.55
CA LEU A 283 -16.03 -3.94 10.37
C LEU A 283 -15.51 -3.36 11.69
N GLY A 284 -16.40 -3.04 12.64
CA GLY A 284 -16.06 -2.41 13.90
C GLY A 284 -15.27 -1.12 13.69
N GLU A 285 -14.06 -1.04 14.23
CA GLU A 285 -13.19 0.14 14.16
C GLU A 285 -12.62 0.41 12.76
N VAL A 286 -12.77 -0.54 11.82
CA VAL A 286 -12.48 -0.34 10.38
C VAL A 286 -13.49 0.63 9.72
N SER A 287 -14.66 0.86 10.35
CA SER A 287 -15.63 1.87 9.88
C SER A 287 -15.13 3.31 10.03
N TRP A 288 -14.33 3.61 11.06
CA TRP A 288 -13.87 4.97 11.39
C TRP A 288 -13.11 5.67 10.25
N PRO A 289 -12.10 5.06 9.58
CA PRO A 289 -11.46 5.70 8.42
C PRO A 289 -12.43 5.91 7.26
N LEU A 290 -13.44 5.05 7.06
CA LEU A 290 -14.43 5.19 5.99
C LEU A 290 -15.36 6.40 6.26
N VAL A 291 -15.90 6.50 7.47
CA VAL A 291 -16.71 7.64 7.94
C VAL A 291 -15.92 8.95 7.80
N TYR A 292 -14.64 8.96 8.19
CA TYR A 292 -13.73 10.09 8.02
C TYR A 292 -13.47 10.47 6.56
N GLY A 293 -13.27 9.48 5.67
CA GLY A 293 -13.12 9.74 4.24
C GLY A 293 -14.38 10.34 3.62
N ILE A 294 -15.56 9.82 3.95
CA ILE A 294 -16.84 10.32 3.46
C ILE A 294 -17.11 11.74 4.00
N ALA A 295 -16.81 12.00 5.28
CA ALA A 295 -16.93 13.34 5.88
C ALA A 295 -16.01 14.37 5.20
N ILE A 296 -14.76 14.00 4.88
CA ILE A 296 -13.86 14.86 4.10
C ILE A 296 -14.36 15.06 2.66
N ASP A 297 -14.97 14.05 2.05
CA ASP A 297 -15.46 14.15 0.66
C ASP A 297 -16.65 15.12 0.55
N GLN A 298 -17.52 15.15 1.56
CA GLN A 298 -18.69 16.03 1.60
C GLN A 298 -18.40 17.43 2.13
N LEU A 299 -17.55 17.56 3.15
CA LEU A 299 -17.30 18.84 3.86
C LEU A 299 -15.96 19.49 3.53
N GLY A 300 -15.00 18.76 3.00
CA GLY A 300 -13.64 19.23 2.76
C GLY A 300 -12.71 19.12 3.98
N VAL A 301 -11.42 18.89 3.70
CA VAL A 301 -10.34 18.67 4.69
C VAL A 301 -10.29 19.78 5.75
N ASP A 302 -10.32 21.04 5.31
CA ASP A 302 -10.16 22.22 6.19
C ASP A 302 -11.36 22.49 7.12
N ASN A 303 -12.52 21.86 6.87
CA ASN A 303 -13.69 21.97 7.75
C ASN A 303 -13.67 20.85 8.79
N VAL A 304 -13.34 19.60 8.40
CA VAL A 304 -13.23 18.47 9.33
C VAL A 304 -12.13 18.71 10.36
N HIS A 305 -10.95 19.20 9.95
CA HIS A 305 -9.83 19.44 10.87
C HIS A 305 -9.95 20.69 11.77
N ARG A 306 -11.08 21.41 11.74
CA ARG A 306 -11.41 22.37 12.80
C ARG A 306 -11.92 21.70 14.07
N TYR A 307 -12.44 20.47 13.95
CA TYR A 307 -13.09 19.73 15.03
C TYR A 307 -12.33 18.45 15.42
N VAL A 308 -11.41 17.95 14.58
CA VAL A 308 -10.61 16.75 14.84
C VAL A 308 -9.16 16.94 14.42
N GLY A 309 -8.22 16.61 15.29
CA GLY A 309 -6.78 16.74 15.05
C GLY A 309 -6.18 15.76 14.04
N VAL A 310 -4.86 15.83 13.95
CA VAL A 310 -3.97 15.04 13.07
C VAL A 310 -2.83 14.41 13.89
N GLU A 311 -3.00 14.34 15.22
CA GLU A 311 -1.98 13.95 16.19
C GLU A 311 -2.12 12.47 16.61
N GLU A 312 -1.01 11.82 16.95
CA GLU A 312 -1.04 10.51 17.59
C GLU A 312 -1.65 10.59 19.00
N PHE A 313 -2.28 9.52 19.44
CA PHE A 313 -2.83 9.33 20.78
C PHE A 313 -2.18 8.11 21.43
N SER A 314 -1.77 8.18 22.70
CA SER A 314 -1.15 7.06 23.40
C SER A 314 -2.11 6.41 24.40
N LYS A 315 -2.03 5.10 24.60
CA LYS A 315 -2.74 4.38 25.67
C LYS A 315 -2.38 4.84 27.10
N TYR A 316 -1.30 5.60 27.27
CA TYR A 316 -0.98 6.26 28.54
C TYR A 316 -1.81 7.53 28.78
N ASP A 317 -2.34 8.13 27.72
CA ASP A 317 -3.25 9.26 27.81
C ASP A 317 -4.66 8.76 28.16
N SER A 318 -5.41 9.53 28.95
CA SER A 318 -6.82 9.19 29.22
C SER A 318 -7.65 9.32 27.92
N PRO A 319 -8.74 8.55 27.73
CA PRO A 319 -9.60 8.73 26.56
C PRO A 319 -10.36 10.08 26.56
N PHE A 320 -10.31 10.81 27.68
CA PHE A 320 -10.81 12.18 27.83
C PHE A 320 -9.74 13.25 27.51
N THR A 321 -8.54 12.84 27.09
CA THR A 321 -7.46 13.77 26.73
C THR A 321 -7.75 14.40 25.37
N LEU A 322 -7.57 15.71 25.29
CA LEU A 322 -7.74 16.50 24.07
C LEU A 322 -6.42 17.22 23.74
N THR A 323 -6.27 17.58 22.47
CA THR A 323 -5.19 18.44 21.99
C THR A 323 -5.19 19.80 22.71
N LYS A 324 -4.09 20.56 22.58
CA LYS A 324 -3.95 21.92 23.14
C LYS A 324 -5.00 22.90 22.59
N GLN A 325 -5.61 22.55 21.45
CA GLN A 325 -6.64 23.28 20.74
C GLN A 325 -8.06 22.94 21.22
N GLY A 326 -8.22 21.96 22.12
CA GLY A 326 -9.52 21.53 22.64
C GLY A 326 -10.29 20.55 21.74
N VAL A 327 -9.61 19.92 20.76
CA VAL A 327 -10.21 18.91 19.86
C VAL A 327 -9.62 17.51 20.11
N PRO A 328 -10.32 16.41 19.78
CA PRO A 328 -9.77 15.06 19.79
C PRO A 328 -8.50 14.93 18.93
N HIS A 329 -7.57 14.04 19.31
CA HIS A 329 -6.26 13.93 18.67
C HIS A 329 -6.31 13.45 17.20
N SER A 330 -7.14 12.46 16.88
CA SER A 330 -7.20 11.81 15.57
C SER A 330 -8.63 11.30 15.27
N PRO A 331 -9.06 11.21 14.01
CA PRO A 331 -10.35 10.60 13.64
C PRO A 331 -10.42 9.08 13.90
N LEU A 332 -9.28 8.43 14.19
CA LEU A 332 -9.19 6.98 14.38
C LEU A 332 -9.18 6.55 15.86
N ILE A 333 -9.59 7.44 16.77
CA ILE A 333 -9.90 7.12 18.18
C ILE A 333 -11.37 7.43 18.49
N GLU A 334 -11.93 6.81 19.53
CA GLU A 334 -13.36 6.89 19.89
C GLU A 334 -13.92 8.33 19.90
N THR A 335 -13.21 9.27 20.55
CA THR A 335 -13.64 10.68 20.63
C THR A 335 -13.61 11.39 19.28
N GLY A 336 -12.62 11.12 18.43
CA GLY A 336 -12.56 11.67 17.08
C GLY A 336 -13.57 11.03 16.13
N ALA A 337 -13.87 9.74 16.29
CA ALA A 337 -14.90 9.04 15.53
C ALA A 337 -16.30 9.59 15.83
N ILE A 338 -16.61 9.88 17.11
CA ILE A 338 -17.86 10.56 17.52
C ILE A 338 -17.99 11.92 16.81
N ILE A 339 -17.00 12.79 16.91
CA ILE A 339 -17.05 14.12 16.30
C ILE A 339 -17.12 14.03 14.76
N THR A 340 -16.35 13.14 14.13
CA THR A 340 -16.38 12.90 12.69
C THR A 340 -17.76 12.41 12.21
N THR A 341 -18.42 11.56 13.01
CA THR A 341 -19.79 11.09 12.72
C THR A 341 -20.81 12.23 12.86
N SER A 342 -20.66 13.10 13.87
CA SER A 342 -21.55 14.28 14.03
C SER A 342 -21.44 15.28 12.87
N LEU A 343 -20.24 15.45 12.30
CA LEU A 343 -20.03 16.25 11.09
C LEU A 343 -20.76 15.63 9.89
N LEU A 344 -20.69 14.30 9.73
CA LEU A 344 -21.38 13.58 8.67
C LEU A 344 -22.92 13.62 8.82
N GLN A 345 -23.43 13.57 10.05
CA GLN A 345 -24.84 13.73 10.38
C GLN A 345 -25.40 15.11 10.00
N LEU A 346 -24.57 16.17 10.07
CA LEU A 346 -24.91 17.51 9.58
C LEU A 346 -24.76 17.66 8.05
N ALA A 347 -23.76 17.00 7.46
CA ALA A 347 -23.54 17.01 6.00
C ALA A 347 -24.73 16.39 5.25
N ALA A 348 -25.31 15.33 5.81
CA ALA A 348 -26.56 14.74 5.37
C ALA A 348 -27.77 15.63 5.74
N SER A 349 -27.96 16.70 4.96
CA SER A 349 -29.14 17.57 4.78
C SER A 349 -30.12 17.72 5.94
N LEU A 350 -30.33 18.98 6.38
CA LEU A 350 -31.40 19.40 7.29
C LEU A 350 -32.77 18.88 6.79
N GLY A 351 -33.33 17.88 7.49
CA GLY A 351 -34.63 17.28 7.18
C GLY A 351 -34.59 15.82 6.67
N ALA A 352 -33.43 15.22 6.45
CA ALA A 352 -33.33 13.78 6.17
C ALA A 352 -33.48 12.95 7.45
N GLU A 353 -34.25 11.85 7.36
CA GLU A 353 -34.48 10.91 8.47
C GLU A 353 -33.21 10.13 8.83
N GLU A 354 -33.10 9.64 10.06
CA GLU A 354 -31.88 8.94 10.55
C GLU A 354 -31.50 7.72 9.69
N GLU A 355 -32.50 6.97 9.21
CA GLU A 355 -32.30 5.81 8.34
C GLU A 355 -31.68 6.18 6.99
N GLU A 356 -32.04 7.34 6.41
CA GLU A 356 -31.48 7.82 5.14
C GLU A 356 -30.00 8.17 5.27
N LYS A 357 -29.58 8.66 6.45
CA LYS A 357 -28.18 9.01 6.74
C LYS A 357 -27.30 7.76 6.78
N TYR A 358 -27.75 6.70 7.44
CA TYR A 358 -27.02 5.43 7.42
C TYR A 358 -27.05 4.76 6.05
N GLU A 359 -28.19 4.71 5.36
CA GLU A 359 -28.25 4.08 4.02
C GLU A 359 -27.43 4.87 2.99
N SER A 360 -27.22 6.18 3.15
CA SER A 360 -26.25 6.96 2.37
C SER A 360 -24.81 6.49 2.59
N VAL A 361 -24.38 6.32 3.86
CA VAL A 361 -23.05 5.79 4.21
C VAL A 361 -22.89 4.33 3.74
N LEU A 362 -23.89 3.49 3.97
CA LEU A 362 -23.90 2.11 3.54
C LEU A 362 -23.87 2.01 2.00
N ASN A 363 -24.48 2.93 1.26
CA ASN A 363 -24.34 3.00 -0.20
C ASN A 363 -22.94 3.43 -0.66
N ALA A 364 -22.25 4.31 0.06
CA ALA A 364 -20.84 4.60 -0.21
C ALA A 364 -19.97 3.34 0.03
N VAL A 365 -20.18 2.62 1.13
CA VAL A 365 -19.50 1.34 1.42
C VAL A 365 -19.82 0.29 0.37
N LYS A 366 -21.10 0.05 0.05
CA LYS A 366 -21.56 -0.84 -1.05
C LYS A 366 -20.85 -0.48 -2.36
N ARG A 367 -20.73 0.80 -2.73
CA ARG A 367 -20.04 1.24 -3.96
C ARG A 367 -18.53 0.96 -3.95
N LEU A 368 -17.83 1.16 -2.83
CA LEU A 368 -16.42 0.75 -2.68
C LEU A 368 -16.28 -0.79 -2.81
N CYS A 369 -17.24 -1.53 -2.27
CA CYS A 369 -17.36 -2.98 -2.33
C CYS A 369 -17.91 -3.52 -3.66
N ASN A 370 -17.93 -2.77 -4.78
CA ASN A 370 -18.48 -3.24 -6.07
C ASN A 370 -19.97 -3.71 -6.00
N LYS A 371 -20.73 -3.24 -5.00
CA LYS A 371 -22.08 -3.68 -4.64
C LYS A 371 -22.16 -5.18 -4.26
N GLU A 372 -21.05 -5.76 -3.83
CA GLU A 372 -20.96 -7.07 -3.17
C GLU A 372 -21.45 -6.97 -1.70
N HIS A 373 -21.24 -8.02 -0.90
CA HIS A 373 -21.81 -8.12 0.45
C HIS A 373 -21.36 -6.98 1.38
N ALA A 374 -22.29 -6.09 1.71
CA ALA A 374 -22.17 -4.99 2.67
C ALA A 374 -23.55 -4.72 3.30
N ASN A 375 -23.79 -5.23 4.51
CA ASN A 375 -25.10 -5.25 5.18
C ASN A 375 -24.99 -4.80 6.65
N LEU A 376 -26.09 -4.40 7.30
CA LEU A 376 -26.11 -4.11 8.75
C LEU A 376 -26.35 -5.39 9.56
N ASN A 377 -25.48 -5.70 10.52
CA ASN A 377 -25.77 -6.71 11.53
C ASN A 377 -26.56 -6.11 12.71
N CYS A 378 -27.88 -6.34 12.69
CA CYS A 378 -28.79 -5.88 13.72
C CYS A 378 -28.53 -6.47 15.13
N THR A 379 -27.96 -7.68 15.25
CA THR A 379 -27.69 -8.29 16.56
C THR A 379 -26.43 -7.72 17.19
N SER A 380 -25.38 -7.50 16.39
CA SER A 380 -24.18 -6.73 16.77
C SER A 380 -24.56 -5.33 17.24
N TYR A 381 -25.35 -4.60 16.44
CA TYR A 381 -25.82 -3.26 16.77
C TYR A 381 -26.61 -3.22 18.08
N GLN A 382 -27.57 -4.14 18.27
CA GLN A 382 -28.35 -4.23 19.50
C GLN A 382 -27.52 -4.62 20.74
N SER A 383 -26.38 -5.30 20.58
CA SER A 383 -25.45 -5.56 21.69
C SER A 383 -24.65 -4.30 22.01
N LEU A 384 -23.97 -3.72 21.02
CA LEU A 384 -23.13 -2.54 21.21
C LEU A 384 -23.92 -1.33 21.73
N ARG A 385 -25.19 -1.18 21.34
CA ARG A 385 -26.08 -0.12 21.86
C ARG A 385 -26.38 -0.27 23.36
N LYS A 386 -26.45 -1.50 23.88
CA LYS A 386 -26.62 -1.77 25.34
C LYS A 386 -25.34 -1.50 26.12
N ASP A 387 -24.20 -1.89 25.56
CA ASP A 387 -22.88 -1.75 26.20
C ASP A 387 -22.27 -0.32 26.04
N SER A 388 -23.00 0.59 25.39
CA SER A 388 -22.56 1.93 24.95
C SER A 388 -22.29 2.96 26.06
N ILE A 389 -22.27 2.57 27.34
CA ILE A 389 -22.09 3.46 28.50
C ILE A 389 -20.81 4.31 28.37
N ARG A 390 -19.72 3.70 27.89
CA ARG A 390 -18.45 4.39 27.63
C ARG A 390 -18.58 5.51 26.59
N LEU A 391 -19.33 5.27 25.51
CA LEU A 391 -19.50 6.23 24.41
C LEU A 391 -20.34 7.43 24.85
N HIS A 392 -21.38 7.19 25.67
CA HIS A 392 -22.17 8.26 26.30
C HIS A 392 -21.32 9.10 27.26
N ALA A 393 -20.47 8.49 28.09
CA ALA A 393 -19.57 9.22 28.98
C ALA A 393 -18.59 10.12 28.19
N LEU A 394 -18.07 9.64 27.05
CA LEU A 394 -17.21 10.43 26.17
C LEU A 394 -17.97 11.55 25.44
N SER A 395 -19.21 11.30 24.99
CA SER A 395 -20.00 12.32 24.30
C SER A 395 -20.44 13.46 25.22
N PHE A 396 -20.86 13.18 26.46
CA PHE A 396 -21.15 14.24 27.44
C PHE A 396 -19.92 15.09 27.78
N TYR A 397 -18.72 14.48 27.86
CA TYR A 397 -17.47 15.23 28.03
C TYR A 397 -17.17 16.15 26.83
N LEU A 398 -17.28 15.63 25.59
CA LEU A 398 -17.11 16.41 24.37
C LEU A 398 -18.15 17.54 24.23
N GLN A 399 -19.36 17.34 24.77
CA GLN A 399 -20.39 18.37 24.85
C GLN A 399 -20.03 19.48 25.85
N GLU A 400 -19.54 19.12 27.05
CA GLU A 400 -19.05 20.09 28.05
C GLU A 400 -17.89 20.94 27.50
N LYS A 401 -16.97 20.31 26.75
CA LYS A 401 -15.84 21.00 26.09
C LYS A 401 -16.20 21.71 24.78
N LYS A 402 -17.47 21.63 24.33
CA LYS A 402 -17.98 22.23 23.08
C LYS A 402 -17.22 21.79 21.83
N CYS A 403 -16.80 20.53 21.77
CA CYS A 403 -16.11 19.95 20.61
C CYS A 403 -17.06 19.63 19.45
N PHE A 404 -18.37 19.54 19.70
CA PHE A 404 -19.38 19.31 18.66
C PHE A 404 -19.66 20.59 17.84
N PRO A 405 -19.94 20.46 16.53
CA PRO A 405 -20.51 21.54 15.74
C PRO A 405 -21.94 21.88 16.22
N GLU A 406 -22.40 23.08 15.87
CA GLU A 406 -23.71 23.59 16.29
C GLU A 406 -24.87 22.74 15.72
N THR A 407 -25.95 22.58 16.50
CA THR A 407 -27.22 21.88 16.13
C THR A 407 -27.17 20.34 15.94
N VAL A 408 -26.14 19.65 16.47
CA VAL A 408 -26.08 18.17 16.53
C VAL A 408 -27.01 17.57 17.59
N ASP A 409 -27.72 16.49 17.28
CA ASP A 409 -28.15 15.51 18.29
C ASP A 409 -27.10 14.41 18.48
N ILE A 410 -26.70 14.23 19.74
CA ILE A 410 -25.65 13.32 20.18
C ILE A 410 -26.12 11.86 20.15
N ASN A 411 -27.40 11.58 20.40
CA ASN A 411 -27.89 10.19 20.44
C ASN A 411 -27.86 9.60 19.02
N ALA A 412 -28.39 10.33 18.04
CA ALA A 412 -28.31 9.98 16.64
C ALA A 412 -26.85 9.97 16.09
N THR A 413 -25.93 10.81 16.61
CA THR A 413 -24.48 10.65 16.33
C THR A 413 -23.99 9.27 16.77
N LEU A 414 -24.31 8.87 18.00
CA LEU A 414 -23.83 7.59 18.57
C LEU A 414 -24.46 6.39 17.87
N ASP A 415 -25.76 6.41 17.58
CA ASP A 415 -26.42 5.32 16.86
C ASP A 415 -25.93 5.19 15.41
N LEU A 416 -25.72 6.30 14.68
CA LEU A 416 -25.10 6.25 13.34
C LEU A 416 -23.67 5.68 13.39
N MET A 417 -22.89 6.04 14.40
CA MET A 417 -21.54 5.49 14.60
C MET A 417 -21.57 3.98 14.90
N LEU A 418 -22.54 3.52 15.71
CA LEU A 418 -22.73 2.12 16.03
C LEU A 418 -23.24 1.30 14.83
N GLN A 419 -24.15 1.85 14.02
CA GLN A 419 -24.61 1.22 12.78
C GLN A 419 -23.45 1.02 11.79
N CYS A 420 -22.60 2.04 11.61
CA CYS A 420 -21.38 1.95 10.80
C CYS A 420 -20.38 0.92 11.35
N ALA A 421 -20.23 0.81 12.67
CA ALA A 421 -19.39 -0.21 13.30
C ALA A 421 -19.95 -1.63 13.12
N SER A 422 -21.28 -1.78 13.12
CA SER A 422 -21.98 -3.06 12.92
C SER A 422 -22.24 -3.43 11.45
N THR A 423 -21.66 -2.72 10.47
CA THR A 423 -21.69 -3.15 9.07
C THR A 423 -20.83 -4.41 8.88
N GLU A 424 -21.42 -5.44 8.25
CA GLU A 424 -20.75 -6.69 7.85
C GLU A 424 -20.27 -6.65 6.40
N VAL A 425 -19.06 -7.18 6.19
CA VAL A 425 -18.44 -7.43 4.88
C VAL A 425 -17.87 -8.85 4.83
N THR A 426 -17.62 -9.41 3.64
CA THR A 426 -16.78 -10.60 3.52
C THR A 426 -15.32 -10.18 3.33
N CYS A 427 -14.38 -11.13 3.37
CA CYS A 427 -12.99 -10.80 3.05
C CYS A 427 -12.86 -10.21 1.64
N GLU A 428 -13.61 -10.72 0.67
CA GLU A 428 -13.55 -10.25 -0.72
C GLU A 428 -14.08 -8.83 -0.89
N SER A 429 -15.24 -8.50 -0.31
CA SER A 429 -15.81 -7.16 -0.45
C SER A 429 -14.97 -6.12 0.30
N GLY A 430 -14.41 -6.48 1.46
CA GLY A 430 -13.40 -5.67 2.16
C GLY A 430 -12.08 -5.51 1.39
N ALA A 431 -11.62 -6.52 0.64
CA ALA A 431 -10.44 -6.40 -0.21
C ALA A 431 -10.70 -5.49 -1.42
N ALA A 432 -11.88 -5.57 -2.05
CA ALA A 432 -12.30 -4.65 -3.10
C ALA A 432 -12.43 -3.20 -2.59
N MET A 433 -12.91 -3.01 -1.35
CA MET A 433 -12.92 -1.72 -0.66
C MET A 433 -11.50 -1.19 -0.44
N ALA A 434 -10.59 -1.99 0.11
CA ALA A 434 -9.18 -1.63 0.26
C ALA A 434 -8.50 -1.28 -1.09
N ALA A 435 -8.82 -2.02 -2.15
CA ALA A 435 -8.28 -1.78 -3.49
C ALA A 435 -8.82 -0.48 -4.10
N SER A 436 -10.07 -0.13 -3.81
CA SER A 436 -10.67 1.16 -4.17
C SER A 436 -9.92 2.32 -3.49
N LEU A 437 -9.47 2.14 -2.24
CA LEU A 437 -8.61 3.11 -1.55
C LEU A 437 -7.19 3.15 -2.14
N ALA A 438 -6.60 1.99 -2.47
CA ALA A 438 -5.31 1.92 -3.17
C ALA A 438 -5.33 2.64 -4.53
N ASN A 439 -6.49 2.68 -5.19
CA ASN A 439 -6.75 3.30 -6.48
C ASN A 439 -7.28 4.75 -6.38
N GLY A 440 -7.14 5.42 -5.22
CA GLY A 440 -7.49 6.83 -5.06
C GLY A 440 -9.00 7.11 -5.08
N GLY A 441 -9.82 6.19 -4.59
CA GLY A 441 -11.28 6.32 -4.48
C GLY A 441 -12.06 5.79 -5.69
N LEU A 442 -11.37 5.21 -6.68
CA LEU A 442 -11.94 4.61 -7.88
C LEU A 442 -12.07 3.09 -7.69
N CYS A 443 -13.29 2.54 -7.68
CA CYS A 443 -13.49 1.10 -7.50
C CYS A 443 -12.90 0.32 -8.70
N PRO A 444 -11.95 -0.62 -8.51
CA PRO A 444 -11.28 -1.29 -9.61
C PRO A 444 -12.22 -2.21 -10.40
N LEU A 445 -13.26 -2.76 -9.76
CA LEU A 445 -14.18 -3.74 -10.34
C LEU A 445 -15.38 -3.10 -11.07
N SER A 446 -15.85 -1.91 -10.66
CA SER A 446 -16.95 -1.22 -11.37
C SER A 446 -16.48 -0.03 -12.22
N GLY A 447 -15.35 0.59 -11.88
CA GLY A 447 -14.93 1.88 -12.45
C GLY A 447 -15.67 3.10 -11.87
N ASP A 448 -16.46 2.93 -10.80
CA ASP A 448 -17.11 4.04 -10.09
C ASP A 448 -16.08 4.86 -9.28
N GLN A 449 -16.05 6.18 -9.46
CA GLN A 449 -15.41 7.08 -8.49
C GLN A 449 -16.35 7.24 -7.29
N VAL A 450 -15.94 6.75 -6.11
CA VAL A 450 -16.77 6.71 -4.90
C VAL A 450 -16.36 7.75 -3.87
N LEU A 451 -15.05 8.05 -3.80
CA LEU A 451 -14.46 9.12 -2.99
C LEU A 451 -13.52 9.96 -3.87
N SER A 452 -13.29 11.23 -3.56
CA SER A 452 -12.26 12.03 -4.21
C SER A 452 -10.84 11.54 -3.85
N PRO A 453 -9.87 11.65 -4.77
CA PRO A 453 -8.47 11.34 -4.47
C PRO A 453 -7.89 12.14 -3.29
N SER A 454 -8.41 13.34 -3.04
CA SER A 454 -8.15 14.16 -1.85
C SER A 454 -8.61 13.48 -0.56
N ALA A 455 -9.87 13.02 -0.50
CA ALA A 455 -10.41 12.31 0.65
C ALA A 455 -9.65 11.00 0.91
N THR A 456 -9.41 10.21 -0.14
CA THR A 456 -8.65 8.96 -0.02
C THR A 456 -7.21 9.19 0.45
N LYS A 457 -6.52 10.22 -0.04
CA LYS A 457 -5.17 10.58 0.45
C LYS A 457 -5.18 10.92 1.94
N SER A 458 -6.13 11.72 2.40
CA SER A 458 -6.25 12.09 3.82
C SER A 458 -6.60 10.89 4.70
N MET A 459 -7.47 9.99 4.24
CA MET A 459 -7.81 8.73 4.91
C MET A 459 -6.56 7.84 5.10
N LEU A 460 -5.84 7.56 4.02
CA LEU A 460 -4.64 6.71 4.04
C LEU A 460 -3.53 7.30 4.93
N SER A 461 -3.37 8.62 4.91
CA SER A 461 -2.42 9.33 5.79
C SER A 461 -2.73 9.11 7.27
N MET A 462 -4.00 9.05 7.66
CA MET A 462 -4.42 8.77 9.04
C MET A 462 -4.32 7.30 9.41
N MET A 463 -4.69 6.38 8.50
CA MET A 463 -4.50 4.94 8.71
C MET A 463 -3.02 4.58 8.92
N GLN A 464 -2.10 5.23 8.22
CA GLN A 464 -0.65 5.01 8.37
C GLN A 464 -0.09 5.48 9.73
N VAL A 465 -0.71 6.49 10.35
CA VAL A 465 -0.23 7.10 11.61
C VAL A 465 -0.90 6.50 12.85
N ALA A 466 -2.21 6.30 12.82
CA ALA A 466 -3.02 6.00 14.01
C ALA A 466 -3.91 4.74 13.86
N GLY A 467 -3.74 3.93 12.83
CA GLY A 467 -4.71 2.89 12.49
C GLY A 467 -4.58 1.54 13.22
N MET A 468 -3.39 1.16 13.66
CA MET A 468 -3.09 -0.14 14.30
C MET A 468 -2.93 -0.01 15.83
N ASN A 469 -3.73 0.85 16.45
CA ASN A 469 -3.72 1.17 17.89
C ASN A 469 -2.29 1.55 18.35
N ASP A 470 -1.84 1.14 19.54
CA ASP A 470 -0.47 1.40 20.03
C ASP A 470 0.63 0.87 19.08
N TYR A 471 0.32 -0.17 18.31
CA TYR A 471 1.25 -0.82 17.40
C TYR A 471 1.50 -0.01 16.11
N SER A 472 0.72 1.04 15.84
CA SER A 472 0.80 1.87 14.61
C SER A 472 2.22 2.30 14.24
N ARG A 473 3.01 2.76 15.21
CA ARG A 473 4.40 3.18 14.97
C ARG A 473 5.32 2.03 14.57
N ILE A 474 5.17 0.87 15.19
CA ILE A 474 5.99 -0.33 14.89
C ILE A 474 5.57 -0.91 13.54
N PHE A 475 4.26 -0.97 13.27
CA PHE A 475 3.72 -1.40 11.99
C PHE A 475 4.19 -0.49 10.85
N ASN A 476 3.99 0.83 10.96
CA ASN A 476 4.43 1.79 9.94
C ASN A 476 5.95 1.76 9.71
N PHE A 477 6.77 1.52 10.75
CA PHE A 477 8.21 1.31 10.60
C PHE A 477 8.57 0.03 9.82
N LYS A 478 7.84 -1.07 10.03
CA LYS A 478 8.08 -2.37 9.35
C LYS A 478 7.48 -2.45 7.95
N THR A 479 6.29 -1.89 7.74
CA THR A 479 5.46 -2.11 6.55
C THR A 479 5.26 -0.86 5.70
N SER A 480 5.30 0.33 6.32
CA SER A 480 4.86 1.62 5.76
C SER A 480 3.44 1.65 5.19
N ALA A 481 2.64 0.59 5.37
CA ALA A 481 1.34 0.44 4.74
C ALA A 481 0.23 1.09 5.60
N PRO A 482 -0.63 1.95 5.04
CA PRO A 482 -1.87 2.35 5.68
C PRO A 482 -2.73 1.12 6.04
N ALA A 483 -3.04 0.93 7.32
CA ALA A 483 -3.91 -0.15 7.79
C ALA A 483 -4.78 0.30 8.98
N LYS A 484 -5.94 -0.33 9.16
CA LYS A 484 -6.78 -0.21 10.37
C LYS A 484 -7.16 -1.61 10.86
N SER A 485 -6.91 -1.88 12.13
CA SER A 485 -7.38 -3.06 12.85
C SER A 485 -8.73 -2.81 13.52
N SER A 486 -9.41 -3.87 13.93
CA SER A 486 -10.59 -3.81 14.79
C SER A 486 -10.60 -4.97 15.78
N LYS A 487 -11.17 -4.73 16.97
CA LYS A 487 -11.44 -5.75 18.00
C LYS A 487 -12.36 -6.88 17.51
N SER A 488 -13.02 -6.74 16.37
CA SER A 488 -13.78 -7.79 15.68
C SER A 488 -12.91 -8.84 14.95
N GLY A 489 -11.58 -8.72 15.03
CA GLY A 489 -10.64 -9.61 14.35
C GLY A 489 -10.36 -9.24 12.90
N VAL A 490 -10.98 -8.17 12.39
CA VAL A 490 -10.78 -7.65 11.03
C VAL A 490 -9.55 -6.73 10.98
N MET A 491 -8.77 -6.84 9.91
CA MET A 491 -7.74 -5.86 9.54
C MET A 491 -7.86 -5.50 8.06
N LEU A 492 -7.99 -4.20 7.79
CA LEU A 492 -7.97 -3.61 6.46
C LEU A 492 -6.60 -2.99 6.22
N ALA A 493 -5.89 -3.39 5.16
CA ALA A 493 -4.59 -2.82 4.80
C ALA A 493 -4.55 -2.45 3.32
N VAL A 494 -3.82 -1.38 3.00
CA VAL A 494 -3.79 -0.77 1.67
C VAL A 494 -2.34 -0.54 1.26
N VAL A 495 -1.98 -0.96 0.05
CA VAL A 495 -0.69 -0.66 -0.60
C VAL A 495 -0.97 0.30 -1.76
N PRO A 496 -0.76 1.62 -1.60
CA PRO A 496 -1.20 2.63 -2.56
C PRO A 496 -0.65 2.40 -3.97
N GLY A 497 -1.54 2.43 -4.97
CA GLY A 497 -1.19 2.15 -6.37
C GLY A 497 -0.72 0.71 -6.65
N VAL A 498 -1.08 -0.26 -5.79
CA VAL A 498 -0.82 -1.69 -5.97
C VAL A 498 -2.04 -2.54 -5.64
N LEU A 499 -2.39 -2.68 -4.36
CA LEU A 499 -3.41 -3.62 -3.90
C LEU A 499 -4.08 -3.19 -2.59
N GLY A 500 -5.25 -3.76 -2.35
CA GLY A 500 -5.93 -3.80 -1.06
C GLY A 500 -5.94 -5.22 -0.49
N LEU A 501 -5.97 -5.31 0.84
CA LEU A 501 -5.95 -6.54 1.63
C LEU A 501 -7.02 -6.44 2.72
N LEU A 502 -7.89 -7.45 2.84
CA LEU A 502 -8.62 -7.72 4.09
C LEU A 502 -8.15 -9.05 4.67
N CYS A 503 -7.91 -9.06 5.97
CA CYS A 503 -7.64 -10.25 6.75
C CYS A 503 -8.62 -10.35 7.91
N TRP A 504 -9.02 -11.57 8.28
CA TRP A 504 -9.89 -11.82 9.42
C TRP A 504 -9.50 -13.09 10.20
N SER A 505 -9.27 -12.92 11.50
CA SER A 505 -9.23 -14.01 12.49
C SER A 505 -9.64 -13.44 13.86
N PRO A 506 -10.43 -14.17 14.68
CA PRO A 506 -10.86 -13.66 15.98
C PRO A 506 -9.74 -13.57 17.03
N ASP A 507 -8.58 -14.20 16.80
CA ASP A 507 -7.46 -14.15 17.76
C ASP A 507 -6.76 -12.77 17.75
N LEU A 508 -6.73 -12.10 18.90
CA LEU A 508 -6.11 -10.77 19.06
C LEU A 508 -4.75 -10.80 19.80
N ASP A 509 -3.89 -9.82 19.51
CA ASP A 509 -2.65 -9.52 20.24
C ASP A 509 -2.91 -8.68 21.52
N SER A 510 -1.84 -8.33 22.24
CA SER A 510 -1.87 -7.46 23.43
C SER A 510 -2.23 -5.99 23.17
N PHE A 511 -2.35 -5.59 21.91
CA PHE A 511 -2.70 -4.25 21.44
C PHE A 511 -4.10 -4.20 20.80
N GLY A 512 -4.83 -5.32 20.76
CA GLY A 512 -6.17 -5.45 20.20
C GLY A 512 -6.23 -5.64 18.67
N ASN A 513 -5.11 -5.99 18.03
CA ASN A 513 -5.03 -6.28 16.59
C ASN A 513 -5.15 -7.79 16.31
N CYS A 514 -5.68 -8.18 15.15
CA CYS A 514 -5.62 -9.56 14.68
C CYS A 514 -4.16 -9.97 14.41
N TRP A 515 -3.59 -10.87 15.23
CA TRP A 515 -2.14 -11.13 15.20
C TRP A 515 -1.69 -11.87 13.93
N LYS A 516 -2.52 -12.81 13.44
CA LYS A 516 -2.29 -13.52 12.17
C LYS A 516 -2.27 -12.55 10.99
N ALA A 517 -3.15 -11.54 11.00
CA ALA A 517 -3.21 -10.50 9.99
C ALA A 517 -1.98 -9.59 9.99
N VAL A 518 -1.56 -9.12 11.17
CA VAL A 518 -0.34 -8.31 11.33
C VAL A 518 0.88 -9.07 10.78
N HIS A 519 1.09 -10.32 11.22
CA HIS A 519 2.21 -11.14 10.78
C HIS A 519 2.18 -11.43 9.27
N PHE A 520 1.02 -11.81 8.73
CA PHE A 520 0.85 -12.05 7.29
C PHE A 520 1.16 -10.81 6.46
N CYS A 521 0.73 -9.62 6.90
CA CYS A 521 0.97 -8.38 6.17
C CYS A 521 2.45 -7.94 6.24
N GLU A 522 3.11 -8.10 7.38
CA GLU A 522 4.56 -7.87 7.52
C GLU A 522 5.37 -8.79 6.58
N GLU A 523 5.06 -10.08 6.56
CA GLU A 523 5.71 -11.07 5.69
C GLU A 523 5.44 -10.82 4.19
N LEU A 524 4.20 -10.48 3.83
CA LEU A 524 3.80 -10.17 2.45
C LEU A 524 4.57 -8.95 1.90
N ILE A 525 4.70 -7.91 2.71
CA ILE A 525 5.36 -6.66 2.31
C ILE A 525 6.88 -6.85 2.20
N SER A 526 7.46 -7.63 3.12
CA SER A 526 8.88 -8.05 3.06
C SER A 526 9.19 -8.90 1.83
N THR A 527 8.32 -9.88 1.51
CA THR A 527 8.51 -10.83 0.40
C THR A 527 8.45 -10.17 -0.98
N PHE A 528 7.64 -9.12 -1.15
CA PHE A 528 7.40 -8.46 -2.44
C PHE A 528 7.99 -7.04 -2.55
N GLN A 529 8.80 -6.57 -1.60
CA GLN A 529 9.32 -5.19 -1.55
C GLN A 529 8.23 -4.11 -1.73
N LEU A 530 7.15 -4.24 -0.95
CA LEU A 530 6.01 -3.32 -1.00
C LEU A 530 6.21 -2.09 -0.09
N HIS A 531 7.34 -1.98 0.62
CA HIS A 531 7.64 -0.87 1.52
C HIS A 531 7.89 0.42 0.73
N SER A 532 7.38 1.55 1.23
CA SER A 532 7.50 2.88 0.61
C SER A 532 8.94 3.37 0.52
N PHE A 533 9.84 2.81 1.34
CA PHE A 533 11.27 3.11 1.36
C PHE A 533 12.15 1.96 0.82
N ASP A 534 11.57 0.89 0.26
CA ASP A 534 12.35 -0.17 -0.39
C ASP A 534 13.02 0.34 -1.67
N ILE A 535 14.33 0.12 -1.78
CA ILE A 535 15.12 0.53 -2.93
C ILE A 535 15.06 -0.58 -3.99
N ARG A 536 14.39 -0.31 -5.11
CA ARG A 536 14.27 -1.20 -6.27
C ARG A 536 15.60 -1.30 -7.04
N THR A 537 16.60 -1.93 -6.43
CA THR A 537 17.85 -2.31 -7.10
C THR A 537 17.65 -3.59 -7.91
N PRO A 538 17.97 -3.62 -9.22
CA PRO A 538 17.65 -4.76 -10.11
C PRO A 538 18.54 -6.01 -9.91
N PHE A 539 19.20 -6.12 -8.76
CA PHE A 539 20.19 -7.15 -8.44
C PHE A 539 19.99 -7.79 -7.06
N ARG A 540 19.03 -7.30 -6.25
CA ARG A 540 18.71 -7.91 -4.95
C ARG A 540 17.67 -9.01 -5.17
N GLN A 541 17.99 -10.23 -4.74
CA GLN A 541 17.18 -11.44 -4.97
C GLN A 541 15.87 -11.44 -4.15
N VAL A 542 14.90 -10.61 -4.55
CA VAL A 542 13.56 -10.54 -3.95
C VAL A 542 12.51 -10.40 -5.07
N LEU A 543 11.33 -10.99 -4.87
CA LEU A 543 10.27 -11.09 -5.88
C LEU A 543 9.69 -9.71 -6.22
N THR A 544 10.16 -9.13 -7.33
CA THR A 544 9.66 -7.85 -7.82
C THR A 544 8.29 -8.04 -8.49
N TYR A 545 7.21 -7.81 -7.74
CA TYR A 545 5.82 -7.99 -8.17
C TYR A 545 5.42 -7.29 -9.50
N ARG A 546 6.19 -6.28 -9.96
CA ARG A 546 5.96 -5.56 -11.23
C ARG A 546 6.68 -6.16 -12.45
N GLN A 547 7.29 -7.34 -12.33
CA GLN A 547 8.02 -8.01 -13.40
C GLN A 547 7.65 -9.48 -13.47
N TRP A 548 7.63 -10.05 -14.67
CA TRP A 548 7.63 -11.49 -14.84
C TRP A 548 8.97 -12.06 -14.36
N LYS A 549 8.94 -13.11 -13.54
CA LYS A 549 10.17 -13.69 -12.97
C LYS A 549 11.14 -14.15 -14.07
N ALA A 550 10.64 -14.96 -15.01
CA ALA A 550 11.42 -15.50 -16.12
C ALA A 550 11.95 -14.42 -17.07
N GLU A 551 11.19 -13.35 -17.32
CA GLU A 551 11.71 -12.21 -18.11
C GLU A 551 12.83 -11.48 -17.36
N SER A 552 12.69 -11.23 -16.05
CA SER A 552 13.71 -10.52 -15.27
C SER A 552 15.02 -11.31 -15.20
N GLU A 553 14.95 -12.62 -15.03
CA GLU A 553 16.10 -13.53 -15.12
C GLU A 553 16.72 -13.51 -16.53
N GLY A 554 15.90 -13.66 -17.59
CA GLY A 554 16.36 -13.62 -18.98
C GLY A 554 16.99 -12.27 -19.38
N TYR A 555 16.44 -11.14 -18.93
CA TYR A 555 17.02 -9.81 -19.15
C TYR A 555 18.33 -9.63 -18.38
N GLN A 556 18.48 -10.16 -17.16
CA GLN A 556 19.74 -10.10 -16.43
C GLN A 556 20.83 -10.89 -17.15
N ILE A 557 20.54 -12.12 -17.57
CA ILE A 557 21.43 -12.96 -18.39
C ILE A 557 21.82 -12.23 -19.68
N MET A 558 20.84 -11.75 -20.45
CA MET A 558 21.09 -11.03 -21.71
C MET A 558 21.95 -9.77 -21.52
N ASN A 559 21.78 -9.02 -20.42
CA ASN A 559 22.61 -7.85 -20.11
C ASN A 559 24.07 -8.24 -19.76
N ILE A 560 24.26 -9.37 -19.07
CA ILE A 560 25.59 -9.92 -18.76
C ILE A 560 26.28 -10.40 -20.05
N LEU A 561 25.59 -11.17 -20.90
CA LEU A 561 26.12 -11.64 -22.17
C LEU A 561 26.43 -10.49 -23.14
N LEU A 562 25.59 -9.46 -23.19
CA LEU A 562 25.83 -8.26 -24.00
C LEU A 562 27.02 -7.43 -23.50
N ALA A 563 27.30 -7.43 -22.19
CA ALA A 563 28.51 -6.82 -21.65
C ALA A 563 29.76 -7.65 -21.99
N ALA A 564 29.67 -8.99 -21.94
CA ALA A 564 30.75 -9.88 -22.38
C ALA A 564 31.06 -9.72 -23.88
N PHE A 565 30.03 -9.68 -24.74
CA PHE A 565 30.15 -9.43 -26.19
C PHE A 565 30.84 -8.09 -26.51
N LYS A 566 30.56 -7.04 -25.73
CA LYS A 566 31.17 -5.70 -25.91
C LYS A 566 32.55 -5.54 -25.29
N GLY A 567 33.05 -6.52 -24.53
CA GLY A 567 34.25 -6.37 -23.71
C GLY A 567 34.08 -5.43 -22.51
N ASP A 568 32.85 -5.12 -22.08
CA ASP A 568 32.60 -4.17 -20.98
C ASP A 568 32.77 -4.81 -19.60
N ILE A 569 34.03 -4.87 -19.19
CA ILE A 569 34.50 -5.31 -17.88
C ILE A 569 33.90 -4.46 -16.74
N GLN A 570 33.55 -3.18 -16.97
CA GLN A 570 33.03 -2.32 -15.91
C GLN A 570 31.56 -2.65 -15.62
N SER A 571 30.76 -2.92 -16.67
CA SER A 571 29.41 -3.46 -16.49
C SER A 571 29.44 -4.86 -15.87
N LEU A 572 30.32 -5.76 -16.31
CA LEU A 572 30.45 -7.10 -15.72
C LEU A 572 30.87 -7.06 -14.24
N ARG A 573 31.86 -6.24 -13.88
CA ARG A 573 32.24 -6.01 -12.47
C ARG A 573 31.09 -5.47 -11.65
N ARG A 574 30.31 -4.54 -12.19
CA ARG A 574 29.10 -4.01 -11.53
C ARG A 574 28.05 -5.11 -11.32
N TYR A 575 27.79 -5.96 -12.32
CA TYR A 575 26.84 -7.07 -12.19
C TYR A 575 27.29 -8.09 -11.14
N PHE A 576 28.56 -8.51 -11.18
CA PHE A 576 29.13 -9.42 -10.19
C PHE A 576 29.07 -8.85 -8.76
N LEU A 577 29.58 -7.62 -8.55
CA LEU A 577 29.54 -6.94 -7.24
C LEU A 577 28.13 -6.64 -6.72
N SER A 578 27.11 -6.78 -7.57
CA SER A 578 25.71 -6.59 -7.19
C SER A 578 24.96 -7.88 -6.85
N GLY A 579 25.58 -9.06 -7.03
CA GLY A 579 24.98 -10.36 -6.71
C GLY A 579 24.20 -11.03 -7.84
N ALA A 580 24.34 -10.57 -9.10
CA ALA A 580 23.80 -11.24 -10.26
C ALA A 580 24.66 -12.47 -10.65
N ASP A 581 24.03 -13.58 -11.04
CA ASP A 581 24.77 -14.77 -11.47
C ASP A 581 25.37 -14.56 -12.86
N VAL A 582 26.71 -14.48 -12.91
CA VAL A 582 27.49 -14.27 -14.13
C VAL A 582 27.78 -15.59 -14.87
N ASN A 583 27.52 -16.74 -14.23
CA ASN A 583 27.69 -18.07 -14.81
C ASN A 583 26.44 -18.58 -15.53
N ALA A 584 25.29 -17.94 -15.31
CA ALA A 584 24.03 -18.25 -15.97
C ALA A 584 24.13 -18.24 -17.50
N VAL A 585 23.28 -19.04 -18.14
CA VAL A 585 23.35 -19.39 -19.58
C VAL A 585 22.16 -18.87 -20.36
N ASP A 586 22.36 -18.58 -21.65
CA ASP A 586 21.26 -18.33 -22.58
C ASP A 586 20.53 -19.61 -23.02
N TYR A 587 19.53 -19.44 -23.89
CA TYR A 587 18.77 -20.53 -24.51
C TYR A 587 19.64 -21.47 -25.39
N ASP A 588 20.81 -21.03 -25.86
CA ASP A 588 21.81 -21.83 -26.57
C ASP A 588 22.81 -22.52 -25.60
N GLY A 589 22.63 -22.40 -24.28
CA GLY A 589 23.52 -22.98 -23.25
C GLY A 589 24.83 -22.20 -23.04
N ARG A 590 24.97 -21.02 -23.65
CA ARG A 590 26.21 -20.21 -23.58
C ARG A 590 26.21 -19.35 -22.33
N SER A 591 27.25 -19.50 -21.52
CA SER A 591 27.58 -18.58 -20.44
C SER A 591 28.36 -17.35 -20.95
N ALA A 592 28.56 -16.34 -20.08
CA ALA A 592 29.37 -15.16 -20.41
C ALA A 592 30.78 -15.50 -20.92
N LEU A 593 31.33 -16.64 -20.47
CA LEU A 593 32.64 -17.14 -20.88
C LEU A 593 32.67 -17.60 -22.34
N HIS A 594 31.59 -18.23 -22.84
CA HIS A 594 31.47 -18.64 -24.24
C HIS A 594 31.46 -17.40 -25.16
N VAL A 595 30.67 -16.39 -24.79
CA VAL A 595 30.55 -15.15 -25.58
C VAL A 595 31.86 -14.35 -25.56
N ALA A 596 32.50 -14.21 -24.39
CA ALA A 596 33.81 -13.54 -24.29
C ALA A 596 34.92 -14.28 -25.05
N ALA A 597 34.84 -15.61 -25.15
CA ALA A 597 35.78 -16.44 -25.90
C ALA A 597 35.57 -16.34 -27.42
N SER A 598 34.31 -16.36 -27.87
CA SER A 598 33.90 -16.19 -29.27
C SER A 598 34.29 -14.83 -29.87
N GLU A 599 34.32 -13.76 -29.05
CA GLU A 599 34.79 -12.42 -29.44
C GLU A 599 36.26 -12.13 -29.07
N GLY A 600 36.94 -13.07 -28.38
CA GLY A 600 38.36 -12.95 -28.02
C GLY A 600 38.71 -11.99 -26.88
N HIS A 601 37.74 -11.51 -26.10
CA HIS A 601 37.89 -10.51 -25.02
C HIS A 601 38.66 -11.05 -23.81
N SER A 602 39.99 -11.15 -23.96
CA SER A 602 40.90 -11.81 -23.02
C SER A 602 40.84 -11.23 -21.59
N GLU A 603 40.59 -9.94 -21.43
CA GLU A 603 40.40 -9.30 -20.12
C GLU A 603 39.07 -9.67 -19.44
N VAL A 604 38.00 -9.91 -20.22
CA VAL A 604 36.71 -10.41 -19.71
C VAL A 604 36.85 -11.87 -19.30
N ILE A 605 37.44 -12.71 -20.15
CA ILE A 605 37.70 -14.12 -19.85
C ILE A 605 38.48 -14.24 -18.54
N ARG A 606 39.55 -13.44 -18.40
CA ARG A 606 40.33 -13.34 -17.17
C ARG A 606 39.47 -12.94 -15.96
N PHE A 607 38.64 -11.90 -16.08
CA PHE A 607 37.77 -11.49 -14.98
C PHE A 607 36.80 -12.60 -14.54
N LEU A 608 36.16 -13.29 -15.48
CA LEU A 608 35.24 -14.39 -15.18
C LEU A 608 35.96 -15.55 -14.46
N VAL A 609 37.04 -16.07 -15.05
CA VAL A 609 37.75 -17.22 -14.48
C VAL A 609 38.39 -16.90 -13.12
N GLU A 610 38.99 -15.72 -12.95
CA GLU A 610 39.68 -15.35 -11.70
C GLU A 610 38.75 -14.89 -10.56
N ASN A 611 37.46 -14.63 -10.81
CA ASN A 611 36.56 -14.04 -9.79
C ASN A 611 35.21 -14.76 -9.63
N THR A 612 34.68 -15.40 -10.70
CA THR A 612 33.28 -15.90 -10.70
C THR A 612 33.17 -17.43 -10.69
N GLY A 613 34.29 -18.16 -10.59
CA GLY A 613 34.28 -19.62 -10.46
C GLY A 613 33.71 -20.36 -11.68
N THR A 614 33.80 -19.76 -12.86
CA THR A 614 33.11 -20.24 -14.05
C THR A 614 33.61 -21.60 -14.52
N ASN A 615 32.69 -22.53 -14.75
CA ASN A 615 33.00 -23.82 -15.35
C ASN A 615 33.45 -23.66 -16.82
N TYR A 616 34.76 -23.81 -17.05
CA TYR A 616 35.40 -23.78 -18.37
C TYR A 616 35.09 -25.02 -19.23
N SER A 617 34.67 -26.14 -18.61
CA SER A 617 34.24 -27.37 -19.31
C SER A 617 32.74 -27.40 -19.65
N LEU A 618 32.00 -26.34 -19.30
CA LEU A 618 30.61 -26.18 -19.73
C LEU A 618 30.54 -26.21 -21.27
N LYS A 619 29.49 -26.83 -21.81
CA LYS A 619 29.25 -26.93 -23.24
C LYS A 619 27.98 -26.22 -23.64
N ASP A 620 28.02 -25.56 -24.79
CA ASP A 620 26.84 -25.01 -25.44
C ASP A 620 25.98 -26.09 -26.14
N ARG A 621 24.89 -25.65 -26.77
CA ARG A 621 23.96 -26.44 -27.58
C ARG A 621 24.62 -27.19 -28.75
N TRP A 622 25.77 -26.72 -29.25
CA TRP A 622 26.53 -27.38 -30.32
C TRP A 622 27.57 -28.37 -29.78
N GLY A 623 27.74 -28.44 -28.45
CA GLY A 623 28.69 -29.30 -27.77
C GLY A 623 30.09 -28.68 -27.62
N ASN A 624 30.25 -27.41 -28.00
CA ASN A 624 31.52 -26.69 -27.95
C ASN A 624 31.76 -26.17 -26.52
N THR A 625 33.02 -26.21 -26.07
CA THR A 625 33.48 -25.46 -24.90
C THR A 625 33.90 -24.03 -25.28
N PRO A 626 34.03 -23.08 -24.33
CA PRO A 626 34.55 -21.73 -24.61
C PRO A 626 35.90 -21.74 -25.34
N MET A 627 36.80 -22.68 -25.01
CA MET A 627 38.09 -22.80 -25.69
C MET A 627 37.91 -23.21 -27.16
N GLN A 628 36.98 -24.13 -27.45
CA GLN A 628 36.68 -24.57 -28.81
C GLN A 628 36.05 -23.43 -29.62
N GLU A 629 35.21 -22.60 -29.00
CA GLU A 629 34.62 -21.43 -29.68
C GLU A 629 35.65 -20.33 -29.95
N ALA A 630 36.58 -20.06 -29.03
CA ALA A 630 37.73 -19.19 -29.29
C ALA A 630 38.63 -19.71 -30.43
N MET A 631 38.84 -21.03 -30.53
CA MET A 631 39.58 -21.65 -31.64
C MET A 631 38.82 -21.54 -32.96
N ARG A 632 37.50 -21.79 -32.96
CA ARG A 632 36.60 -21.65 -34.12
C ARG A 632 36.62 -20.23 -34.70
N HIS A 633 36.60 -19.22 -33.83
CA HIS A 633 36.69 -17.80 -34.20
C HIS A 633 38.14 -17.30 -34.39
N SER A 634 39.14 -18.19 -34.34
CA SER A 634 40.57 -17.88 -34.51
C SER A 634 41.19 -16.91 -33.49
N HIS A 635 40.57 -16.73 -32.32
CA HIS A 635 41.08 -15.90 -31.22
C HIS A 635 42.16 -16.63 -30.39
N GLY A 636 43.33 -16.83 -31.01
CA GLY A 636 44.49 -17.48 -30.41
C GLY A 636 44.83 -17.04 -28.96
N PRO A 637 44.88 -15.73 -28.62
CA PRO A 637 45.16 -15.28 -27.26
C PRO A 637 44.13 -15.76 -26.23
N ALA A 638 42.84 -15.74 -26.58
CA ALA A 638 41.76 -16.22 -25.73
C ALA A 638 41.83 -17.75 -25.54
N ALA A 639 42.08 -18.50 -26.62
CA ALA A 639 42.24 -19.96 -26.55
C ALA A 639 43.46 -20.38 -25.72
N GLN A 640 44.60 -19.68 -25.82
CA GLN A 640 45.79 -19.92 -24.99
C GLN A 640 45.54 -19.60 -23.52
N LEU A 641 44.84 -18.50 -23.23
CA LEU A 641 44.49 -18.08 -21.88
C LEU A 641 43.50 -19.05 -21.22
N LEU A 642 42.48 -19.51 -21.94
CA LEU A 642 41.56 -20.56 -21.48
C LEU A 642 42.29 -21.88 -21.23
N LYS A 643 43.10 -22.34 -22.21
CA LYS A 643 43.90 -23.57 -22.07
C LYS A 643 44.79 -23.53 -20.82
N LYS A 644 45.41 -22.38 -20.51
CA LYS A 644 46.22 -22.23 -19.30
C LYS A 644 45.40 -22.45 -18.03
N TYR A 645 44.16 -21.98 -17.97
CA TYR A 645 43.28 -22.21 -16.82
C TYR A 645 42.69 -23.64 -16.78
N GLU A 646 42.62 -24.36 -17.91
CA GLU A 646 42.35 -25.81 -17.90
C GLU A 646 43.53 -26.62 -17.35
N GLU A 647 44.76 -26.27 -17.72
CA GLU A 647 46.01 -26.92 -17.25
C GLU A 647 46.40 -26.49 -15.82
N GLN A 648 45.93 -25.32 -15.36
CA GLN A 648 46.16 -24.77 -14.02
C GLN A 648 44.83 -24.21 -13.46
N PRO A 649 43.95 -25.05 -12.90
CA PRO A 649 42.69 -24.60 -12.33
C PRO A 649 42.93 -23.63 -11.17
N VAL A 650 42.28 -22.47 -11.21
CA VAL A 650 42.36 -21.46 -10.15
C VAL A 650 41.59 -21.97 -8.93
N THR A 651 42.29 -22.28 -7.85
CA THR A 651 41.66 -22.48 -6.54
C THR A 651 41.21 -21.13 -6.00
N LEU A 652 39.88 -20.91 -6.05
CA LEU A 652 39.17 -19.81 -5.40
C LEU A 652 38.88 -20.13 -3.92
#